data_AF-A0A5E4UFX7-F1
#
_entry.id   AF-A0A5E4UFX7-F1
#
_cell.length_a   1.000
_cell.length_b   1.000
_cell.length_c   1.000
_cell.angle_alpha   90.00
_cell.angle_beta   90.00
_cell.angle_gamma   90.00
#
_symmetry.space_group_name_H-M   'P 1'
#
loop_
_entity.id
_entity.type
_entity.pdbx_description
1 polymer ?
#
loop_
_entity_poly.entity_id
_entity_poly.type
_entity_poly.pdbx_seq_one_letter_code
_entity_poly.pdbx_strand_id
1 'polypeptide(L)'
;MISDALGSLYQLGREILVVRLAVPPRADGRPPSFLQWTLAATLRSPGHRRWVTQVGDHAVTRLAMRLEVNRLDQWRDWWLRLLFPPPRAGRTDYPARALAWINARVTHRLDVPVDASVGQMMQALVWRRADRRPAFPPYVGWLALRDNNERVRLWLVQTLFGIPPDTPAQLAHRFDAQLERVMQWRVTSAVVALLGMIGVFWIVTTPFAPFEQLLFSICTLTLALVFRRLDSQYSVLVLIGLSLISTIRYVWWRLTQSLAFDTLPEAVVGYTLVAAEMYTWMILLFGYIQTVWPLQRRITPLPPDTREWPSVDIYIPTYNEGLDVVRPTVYAACGIDWPPEKLNIYLLDDGRRDEMREFAALAGVHYMTRPDNRHAKAGNINHALGKTQGEFVAIFDCDHIPVRSFLQTTMGAFLKDPRCSLVQTPHHFFSDDPFERNLATRGAVPNEGRLFYGIVQDGNDFWNASFFCGSCAVLRRTALDEVGGVAVETVTEDAHTALKMHRRGWNTVYLKVVQAAGLATESLSGHVGQRIRWARGMAQIFRVDNPLFGRGLKFGQRICYANGMLHFFYGIPRIIFLLAPIAYLFFGLHIVQAAALSICAYVLPHIAHANIANSRIQGKYRHSFWSDVYEAVLAWYVALPTTVAFINPRYGKFNVTAKGGLIEQSFFDWNISKPYLVLLGFNVLAFLAGVLRYFYGPAHEMGALIFNVGWVTFNLAVLGAAVAVATEVRQVRRTHRVSMRMPATLYLPDGRAMACYTRDFSGGGLALQLPVPLALREGTEAQVALARGATEYGFPVRVVGVRGQALFLSFMPLTVAQDKHLVQFTFGRADAWRDWDVERTRDEPIKALFEMLAMGLRGYQVLANYLLGKLVTRWQDRLRSARQT
;
A
#
# COMPACT_ATOMS: atom_id res chain seq x y z
N MET A 1 -31.11 -0.82 13.19
CA MET A 1 -30.86 -2.23 12.79
C MET A 1 -30.11 -3.04 13.86
N ILE A 2 -28.83 -2.78 14.19
CA ILE A 2 -28.11 -3.54 15.25
C ILE A 2 -28.64 -3.20 16.66
N SER A 3 -28.93 -1.92 16.93
CA SER A 3 -29.60 -1.51 18.18
C SER A 3 -30.97 -2.20 18.35
N ASP A 4 -31.70 -2.36 17.25
CA ASP A 4 -33.00 -3.03 17.26
C ASP A 4 -32.83 -4.54 17.47
N ALA A 5 -31.86 -5.16 16.79
CA ALA A 5 -31.56 -6.59 16.95
C ALA A 5 -31.06 -6.96 18.35
N LEU A 6 -30.17 -6.14 18.94
CA LEU A 6 -29.69 -6.31 20.31
C LEU A 6 -30.78 -5.97 21.33
N GLY A 7 -31.59 -4.95 21.06
CA GLY A 7 -32.77 -4.61 21.88
C GLY A 7 -33.80 -5.74 21.89
N SER A 8 -34.05 -6.38 20.75
CA SER A 8 -34.92 -7.54 20.62
C SER A 8 -34.34 -8.79 21.30
N LEU A 9 -33.04 -9.08 21.11
CA LEU A 9 -32.36 -10.19 21.79
C LEU A 9 -32.35 -10.01 23.32
N TYR A 10 -32.14 -8.79 23.80
CA TYR A 10 -32.17 -8.44 25.21
C TYR A 10 -33.57 -8.56 25.82
N GLN A 11 -34.61 -8.04 25.15
CA GLN A 11 -36.00 -8.18 25.61
C GLN A 11 -36.44 -9.65 25.67
N LEU A 12 -36.13 -10.42 24.62
CA LEU A 12 -36.53 -11.83 24.50
C LEU A 12 -35.79 -12.73 25.51
N GLY A 13 -34.48 -12.52 25.72
CA GLY A 13 -33.71 -13.23 26.74
C GLY A 13 -34.17 -12.91 28.17
N ARG A 14 -34.70 -11.70 28.38
CA ARG A 14 -35.25 -11.24 29.66
C ARG A 14 -36.62 -11.86 29.96
N GLU A 15 -37.50 -11.98 28.97
CA GLU A 15 -38.84 -12.57 29.13
C GLU A 15 -38.78 -14.08 29.47
N ILE A 16 -37.89 -14.83 28.83
CA ILE A 16 -37.70 -16.27 29.07
C ILE A 16 -37.16 -16.55 30.48
N LEU A 17 -36.27 -15.69 31.00
CA LEU A 17 -35.67 -15.86 32.32
C LEU A 17 -36.63 -15.51 33.48
N VAL A 18 -37.50 -14.51 33.29
CA VAL A 18 -38.49 -14.10 34.30
C VAL A 18 -39.51 -15.21 34.56
N VAL A 19 -39.93 -15.92 33.52
CA VAL A 19 -40.84 -17.06 33.62
C VAL A 19 -40.19 -18.27 34.32
N ARG A 20 -38.90 -18.53 34.09
CA ARG A 20 -38.19 -19.67 34.71
C ARG A 20 -37.76 -19.46 36.17
N LEU A 21 -37.59 -18.21 36.61
CA LEU A 21 -37.00 -17.89 37.92
C LEU A 21 -37.98 -17.29 38.93
N ALA A 22 -39.27 -17.16 38.57
CA ALA A 22 -40.36 -16.68 39.44
C ALA A 22 -40.04 -15.36 40.19
N VAL A 23 -39.36 -14.42 39.53
CA VAL A 23 -39.02 -13.11 40.11
C VAL A 23 -40.23 -12.19 39.97
N PRO A 24 -40.77 -11.61 41.07
CA PRO A 24 -41.93 -10.73 40.97
C PRO A 24 -41.57 -9.42 40.23
N PRO A 25 -42.48 -8.89 39.40
CA PRO A 25 -42.27 -7.63 38.69
C PRO A 25 -42.24 -6.44 39.66
N ARG A 26 -41.70 -5.30 39.21
CA ARG A 26 -41.77 -4.04 39.98
C ARG A 26 -43.24 -3.62 40.13
N ALA A 27 -43.54 -2.83 41.16
CA ALA A 27 -44.89 -2.35 41.46
C ALA A 27 -45.55 -1.52 40.34
N ASP A 28 -44.78 -1.10 39.32
CA ASP A 28 -45.23 -0.40 38.11
C ASP A 28 -45.40 -1.32 36.88
N GLY A 29 -45.34 -2.64 37.06
CA GLY A 29 -45.50 -3.63 36.00
C GLY A 29 -44.27 -3.80 35.08
N ARG A 30 -43.15 -3.12 35.36
CA ARG A 30 -41.91 -3.27 34.59
C ARG A 30 -40.96 -4.32 35.20
N PRO A 31 -40.18 -5.06 34.40
CA PRO A 31 -39.18 -5.99 34.92
C PRO A 31 -37.95 -5.26 35.54
N PRO A 32 -37.25 -5.89 36.50
CA PRO A 32 -36.10 -5.30 37.20
C PRO A 32 -34.89 -5.07 36.28
N SER A 33 -34.04 -4.09 36.63
CA SER A 33 -32.83 -3.73 35.84
C SER A 33 -31.69 -4.74 36.03
N PHE A 34 -30.72 -4.77 35.09
CA PHE A 34 -29.55 -5.66 35.14
C PHE A 34 -28.74 -5.53 36.44
N LEU A 35 -28.63 -4.31 36.98
CA LEU A 35 -28.00 -4.04 38.27
C LEU A 35 -28.83 -4.62 39.43
N GLN A 36 -30.16 -4.49 39.38
CA GLN A 36 -31.06 -5.05 40.39
C GLN A 36 -31.05 -6.59 40.37
N TRP A 37 -30.86 -7.20 39.19
CA TRP A 37 -30.72 -8.64 39.01
C TRP A 37 -29.43 -9.19 39.62
N THR A 38 -28.27 -8.55 39.37
CA THR A 38 -26.99 -8.94 39.99
C THR A 38 -26.97 -8.69 41.49
N LEU A 39 -27.51 -7.55 41.96
CA LEU A 39 -27.59 -7.21 43.39
C LEU A 39 -28.58 -8.09 44.17
N ALA A 40 -29.67 -8.56 43.56
CA ALA A 40 -30.63 -9.46 44.20
C ALA A 40 -30.07 -10.88 44.37
N ALA A 41 -29.25 -11.35 43.42
CA ALA A 41 -28.61 -12.67 43.48
C ALA A 41 -27.51 -12.76 44.55
N THR A 42 -26.78 -11.67 44.81
CA THR A 42 -25.68 -11.64 45.80
C THR A 42 -26.10 -11.23 47.22
N LEU A 43 -27.30 -10.65 47.42
CA LEU A 43 -27.71 -10.08 48.71
C LEU A 43 -29.07 -10.62 49.18
N ARG A 44 -29.06 -11.85 49.70
CA ARG A 44 -30.24 -12.49 50.31
C ARG A 44 -30.50 -12.11 51.79
N SER A 45 -29.56 -11.45 52.47
CA SER A 45 -29.68 -11.08 53.89
C SER A 45 -29.79 -9.55 54.09
N PRO A 46 -30.87 -9.04 54.72
CA PRO A 46 -31.07 -7.60 54.98
C PRO A 46 -29.95 -6.96 55.84
N GLY A 47 -29.29 -7.74 56.70
CA GLY A 47 -28.18 -7.28 57.54
C GLY A 47 -26.87 -7.07 56.77
N HIS A 48 -26.57 -7.96 55.82
CA HIS A 48 -25.39 -7.82 54.95
C HIS A 48 -25.54 -6.66 53.96
N ARG A 49 -26.77 -6.33 53.56
CA ARG A 49 -27.09 -5.20 52.68
C ARG A 49 -26.69 -3.85 53.25
N ARG A 50 -26.84 -3.65 54.56
CA ARG A 50 -26.43 -2.40 55.23
C ARG A 50 -24.94 -2.39 55.54
N TRP A 51 -24.37 -3.53 55.91
CA TRP A 51 -22.95 -3.62 56.26
C TRP A 51 -22.03 -3.45 55.03
N VAL A 52 -22.32 -4.10 53.89
CA VAL A 52 -21.48 -4.00 52.68
C VAL A 52 -21.54 -2.62 52.03
N THR A 53 -22.70 -1.97 51.99
CA THR A 53 -22.79 -0.59 51.49
C THR A 53 -22.17 0.40 52.46
N GLN A 54 -22.35 0.25 53.78
CA GLN A 54 -21.71 1.14 54.75
C GLN A 54 -20.19 0.98 54.78
N VAL A 55 -19.65 -0.25 54.70
CA VAL A 55 -18.20 -0.48 54.66
C VAL A 55 -17.61 -0.06 53.31
N GLY A 56 -18.32 -0.32 52.20
CA GLY A 56 -17.92 0.10 50.85
C GLY A 56 -17.92 1.62 50.69
N ASP A 57 -19.00 2.30 51.09
CA ASP A 57 -19.10 3.75 51.03
C ASP A 57 -18.11 4.41 52.00
N HIS A 58 -17.88 3.85 53.18
CA HIS A 58 -16.90 4.38 54.13
C HIS A 58 -15.45 4.17 53.64
N ALA A 59 -15.15 3.06 52.97
CA ALA A 59 -13.83 2.80 52.37
C ALA A 59 -13.57 3.68 51.15
N VAL A 60 -14.55 3.83 50.24
CA VAL A 60 -14.46 4.69 49.05
C VAL A 60 -14.37 6.16 49.46
N THR A 61 -15.14 6.60 50.45
CA THR A 61 -15.09 7.99 50.95
C THR A 61 -13.76 8.29 51.65
N ARG A 62 -13.21 7.35 52.45
CA ARG A 62 -11.86 7.51 53.03
C ARG A 62 -10.78 7.56 51.96
N LEU A 63 -10.87 6.72 50.93
CA LEU A 63 -9.91 6.69 49.83
C LEU A 63 -9.98 7.97 48.99
N ALA A 64 -11.19 8.47 48.72
CA ALA A 64 -11.41 9.73 48.02
C ALA A 64 -10.89 10.95 48.82
N MET A 65 -11.09 10.96 50.15
CA MET A 65 -10.52 12.00 51.02
C MET A 65 -8.99 11.94 51.04
N ARG A 66 -8.40 10.74 51.06
CA ARG A 66 -6.94 10.55 51.03
C ARG A 66 -6.30 10.94 49.70
N LEU A 67 -7.05 10.79 48.60
CA LEU A 67 -6.61 11.11 47.24
C LEU A 67 -7.09 12.49 46.76
N GLU A 68 -7.81 13.26 47.59
CA GLU A 68 -8.41 14.56 47.24
C GLU A 68 -9.25 14.52 45.93
N VAL A 69 -10.09 13.49 45.80
CA VAL A 69 -11.02 13.34 44.67
C VAL A 69 -12.29 14.16 44.95
N ASN A 70 -12.46 15.28 44.25
CA ASN A 70 -13.55 16.23 44.48
C ASN A 70 -14.93 15.75 43.97
N ARG A 71 -14.96 14.81 43.03
CA ARG A 71 -16.18 14.26 42.43
C ARG A 71 -16.12 12.75 42.33
N LEU A 72 -16.84 12.07 43.23
CA LEU A 72 -16.83 10.60 43.33
C LEU A 72 -17.40 9.91 42.08
N ASP A 73 -18.32 10.58 41.38
CA ASP A 73 -18.96 10.15 40.14
C ASP A 73 -18.07 10.28 38.91
N GLN A 74 -16.97 11.03 39.00
CA GLN A 74 -16.02 11.22 37.91
C GLN A 74 -14.84 10.27 38.03
N TRP A 75 -14.97 9.10 37.40
CA TRP A 75 -13.93 8.06 37.35
C TRP A 75 -12.54 8.57 36.90
N ARG A 76 -12.46 9.70 36.19
CA ARG A 76 -11.20 10.30 35.71
C ARG A 76 -10.40 10.96 36.82
N ASP A 77 -11.07 11.57 37.78
CA ASP A 77 -10.41 12.22 38.93
C ASP A 77 -9.75 11.16 39.82
N TRP A 78 -10.36 9.97 39.90
CA TRP A 78 -9.75 8.81 40.54
C TRP A 78 -8.43 8.41 39.90
N TRP A 79 -8.37 8.25 38.57
CA TRP A 79 -7.12 7.89 37.88
C TRP A 79 -6.07 8.99 37.94
N LEU A 80 -6.48 10.26 37.80
CA LEU A 80 -5.58 11.40 37.92
C LEU A 80 -4.89 11.40 39.28
N ARG A 81 -5.66 11.21 40.36
CA ARG A 81 -5.13 11.23 41.74
C ARG A 81 -4.40 9.96 42.15
N LEU A 82 -4.69 8.83 41.50
CA LEU A 82 -3.93 7.58 41.64
C LEU A 82 -2.52 7.68 41.02
N LEU A 83 -2.39 8.38 39.89
CA LEU A 83 -1.13 8.51 39.15
C LEU A 83 -0.33 9.76 39.54
N PHE A 84 -1.01 10.82 39.98
CA PHE A 84 -0.41 12.11 40.33
C PHE A 84 -0.99 12.63 41.66
N PRO A 85 -0.16 12.73 42.71
CA PRO A 85 -0.63 13.28 43.99
C PRO A 85 -1.03 14.76 43.85
N PRO A 86 -1.98 15.24 44.68
CA PRO A 86 -2.43 16.62 44.64
C PRO A 86 -1.29 17.62 44.92
N PRO A 87 -1.27 18.79 44.26
CA PRO A 87 -0.24 19.80 44.48
C PRO A 87 -0.37 20.43 45.86
N ARG A 88 0.76 20.88 46.44
CA ARG A 88 0.75 21.64 47.71
C ARG A 88 -0.11 22.90 47.59
N ALA A 89 -0.79 23.25 48.68
CA ALA A 89 -1.69 24.41 48.75
C ALA A 89 -1.08 25.68 48.12
N GLY A 90 -1.80 26.28 47.17
CA GLY A 90 -1.39 27.50 46.47
C GLY A 90 -0.65 27.30 45.13
N ARG A 91 -0.31 26.07 44.73
CA ARG A 91 0.27 25.78 43.40
C ARG A 91 -0.77 25.25 42.42
N THR A 92 -0.63 25.64 41.16
CA THR A 92 -1.54 25.23 40.08
C THR A 92 -1.37 23.74 39.76
N ASP A 93 -2.49 23.03 39.64
CA ASP A 93 -2.53 21.61 39.26
C ASP A 93 -2.35 21.45 37.73
N TYR A 94 -1.09 21.42 37.29
CA TYR A 94 -0.75 21.23 35.88
C TYR A 94 -1.25 19.89 35.31
N PRO A 95 -1.15 18.74 36.02
CA PRO A 95 -1.74 17.47 35.57
C PRO A 95 -3.25 17.55 35.32
N ALA A 96 -4.02 18.13 36.26
CA ALA A 96 -5.47 18.29 36.09
C ALA A 96 -5.80 19.20 34.90
N ARG A 97 -5.08 20.32 34.74
CA ARG A 97 -5.25 21.24 33.60
C ARG A 97 -4.90 20.60 32.26
N ALA A 98 -3.81 19.82 32.19
CA ALA A 98 -3.43 19.11 30.99
C ALA A 98 -4.48 18.06 30.62
N LEU A 99 -4.99 17.30 31.58
CA LEU A 99 -6.04 16.31 31.36
C LEU A 99 -7.36 16.97 30.89
N ALA A 100 -7.76 18.09 31.51
CA ALA A 100 -8.93 18.86 31.10
C ALA A 100 -8.77 19.44 29.68
N TRP A 101 -7.58 19.96 29.34
CA TRP A 101 -7.27 20.47 28.00
C TRP A 101 -7.31 19.36 26.94
N ILE A 102 -6.70 18.20 27.21
CA ILE A 102 -6.75 17.02 26.34
C ILE A 102 -8.21 16.59 26.14
N ASN A 103 -8.98 16.50 27.22
CA ASN A 103 -10.37 16.06 27.19
C ASN A 103 -11.23 16.98 26.32
N ALA A 104 -11.18 18.30 26.54
CA ALA A 104 -11.94 19.27 25.74
C ALA A 104 -11.60 19.19 24.23
N ARG A 105 -10.33 18.93 23.89
CA ARG A 105 -9.89 18.76 22.51
C ARG A 105 -10.42 17.47 21.88
N VAL A 106 -10.38 16.37 22.63
CA VAL A 106 -10.84 15.05 22.21
C VAL A 106 -12.36 15.05 22.01
N THR A 107 -13.13 15.56 22.96
CA THR A 107 -14.59 15.58 22.89
C THR A 107 -15.10 16.50 21.77
N HIS A 108 -14.50 17.67 21.58
CA HIS A 108 -14.79 18.56 20.45
C HIS A 108 -14.48 17.92 19.08
N ARG A 109 -13.42 17.12 18.96
CA ARG A 109 -13.09 16.42 17.69
C ARG A 109 -13.94 15.18 17.45
N LEU A 110 -14.44 14.55 18.52
CA LEU A 110 -15.35 13.40 18.49
C LEU A 110 -16.82 13.82 18.39
N ASP A 111 -17.13 15.12 18.44
CA ASP A 111 -18.48 15.70 18.43
C ASP A 111 -19.37 15.15 19.56
N VAL A 112 -18.78 15.01 20.75
CA VAL A 112 -19.46 14.59 21.98
C VAL A 112 -19.29 15.64 23.08
N PRO A 113 -20.22 15.72 24.04
CA PRO A 113 -20.11 16.62 25.18
C PRO A 113 -18.80 16.45 25.97
N VAL A 114 -18.29 17.52 26.59
CA VAL A 114 -17.02 17.50 27.35
C VAL A 114 -17.09 16.57 28.57
N ASP A 115 -18.29 16.36 29.09
CA ASP A 115 -18.67 15.47 30.18
C ASP A 115 -19.10 14.07 29.71
N ALA A 116 -18.94 13.75 28.42
CA ALA A 116 -19.33 12.44 27.88
C ALA A 116 -18.67 11.28 28.65
N SER A 117 -19.51 10.30 29.01
CA SER A 117 -19.09 9.05 29.66
C SER A 117 -18.17 8.23 28.75
N VAL A 118 -17.39 7.31 29.32
CA VAL A 118 -16.53 6.38 28.55
C VAL A 118 -17.35 5.62 27.52
N GLY A 119 -18.57 5.20 27.87
CA GLY A 119 -19.47 4.51 26.95
C GLY A 119 -19.85 5.37 25.74
N GLN A 120 -20.13 6.65 25.92
CA GLN A 120 -20.47 7.58 24.84
C GLN A 120 -19.25 7.93 23.97
N MET A 121 -18.08 8.13 24.58
CA MET A 121 -16.83 8.32 23.83
C MET A 121 -16.48 7.08 23.01
N MET A 122 -16.60 5.89 23.60
CA MET A 122 -16.39 4.61 22.93
C MET A 122 -17.44 4.40 21.83
N GLN A 123 -18.70 4.82 22.05
CA GLN A 123 -19.71 4.75 21.01
C GLN A 123 -19.40 5.66 19.82
N ALA A 124 -18.99 6.91 20.07
CA ALA A 124 -18.57 7.84 19.04
C ALA A 124 -17.31 7.36 18.27
N LEU A 125 -16.40 6.67 18.96
CA LEU A 125 -15.22 6.02 18.39
C LEU A 125 -15.55 4.79 17.55
N VAL A 126 -16.54 4.00 17.96
CA VAL A 126 -16.83 2.69 17.36
C VAL A 126 -17.89 2.77 16.24
N TRP A 127 -18.85 3.69 16.29
CA TRP A 127 -20.03 3.71 15.38
C TRP A 127 -20.13 4.93 14.44
N ARG A 128 -19.01 5.60 14.14
CA ARG A 128 -19.00 6.77 13.24
C ARG A 128 -19.48 6.40 11.82
N ARG A 129 -20.35 7.24 11.22
CA ARG A 129 -20.76 7.11 9.80
C ARG A 129 -19.54 7.13 8.87
N ALA A 130 -19.56 6.23 7.88
CA ALA A 130 -18.45 5.89 6.98
C ALA A 130 -17.93 7.02 6.05
N ASP A 131 -18.57 8.20 6.05
CA ASP A 131 -18.30 9.24 5.04
C ASP A 131 -17.15 10.20 5.38
N ARG A 132 -16.54 10.11 6.57
CA ARG A 132 -15.36 10.91 6.92
C ARG A 132 -14.25 10.06 7.52
N ARG A 133 -13.02 10.26 7.00
CA ARG A 133 -11.79 9.55 7.41
C ARG A 133 -11.70 9.48 8.94
N PRO A 134 -11.41 8.30 9.53
CA PRO A 134 -11.15 8.21 10.96
C PRO A 134 -9.85 8.96 11.27
N ALA A 135 -9.93 10.00 12.10
CA ALA A 135 -8.74 10.55 12.73
C ALA A 135 -8.52 9.77 14.03
N PHE A 136 -7.42 9.03 14.13
CA PHE A 136 -7.05 8.35 15.37
C PHE A 136 -6.90 9.42 16.50
N PRO A 137 -7.52 9.29 17.68
CA PRO A 137 -7.52 10.36 18.68
C PRO A 137 -6.11 10.82 19.13
N PRO A 138 -5.12 9.92 19.29
CA PRO A 138 -3.72 10.32 19.49
C PRO A 138 -3.12 11.16 18.35
N TYR A 139 -3.52 10.91 17.09
CA TYR A 139 -3.05 11.68 15.93
C TYR A 139 -3.55 13.12 15.96
N VAL A 140 -4.76 13.35 16.48
CA VAL A 140 -5.31 14.69 16.71
C VAL A 140 -4.46 15.50 17.70
N GLY A 141 -4.02 14.86 18.79
CA GLY A 141 -3.11 15.45 19.76
C GLY A 141 -1.71 15.68 19.20
N TRP A 142 -1.19 14.73 18.42
CA TRP A 142 0.09 14.87 17.72
C TRP A 142 0.09 16.03 16.71
N LEU A 143 -0.97 16.22 15.94
CA LEU A 143 -1.11 17.37 15.03
C LEU A 143 -1.05 18.71 15.77
N ALA A 144 -1.74 18.82 16.92
CA ALA A 144 -1.71 20.02 17.75
C ALA A 144 -0.31 20.29 18.34
N LEU A 145 0.43 19.24 18.69
CA LEU A 145 1.84 19.34 19.10
C LEU A 145 2.74 19.74 17.93
N ARG A 146 2.57 19.12 16.75
CA ARG A 146 3.36 19.35 15.53
C ARG A 146 3.30 20.80 15.08
N ASP A 147 2.10 21.37 15.00
CA ASP A 147 1.88 22.72 14.47
C ASP A 147 2.40 23.80 15.43
N ASN A 148 2.42 23.52 16.74
CA ASN A 148 3.08 24.39 17.75
C ASN A 148 4.62 24.23 17.76
N ASN A 149 5.15 23.14 17.22
CA ASN A 149 6.57 22.81 17.30
C ASN A 149 7.39 23.39 16.15
N GLU A 150 6.80 23.81 15.02
CA GLU A 150 7.60 24.34 13.89
C GLU A 150 8.42 25.57 14.28
N ARG A 151 7.85 26.50 15.04
CA ARG A 151 8.55 27.72 15.50
C ARG A 151 9.65 27.40 16.51
N VAL A 152 9.36 26.56 17.49
CA VAL A 152 10.33 26.12 18.52
C VAL A 152 11.44 25.29 17.88
N ARG A 153 11.11 24.48 16.87
CA ARG A 153 12.06 23.65 16.13
C ARG A 153 12.97 24.47 15.23
N LEU A 154 12.46 25.50 14.55
CA LEU A 154 13.29 26.43 13.78
C LEU A 154 14.24 27.20 14.71
N TRP A 155 13.73 27.65 15.86
CA TRP A 155 14.52 28.30 16.89
C TRP A 155 15.60 27.39 17.51
N LEU A 156 15.30 26.12 17.79
CA LEU A 156 16.27 25.14 18.33
C LEU A 156 17.37 24.81 17.32
N VAL A 157 17.03 24.62 16.04
CA VAL A 157 18.03 24.32 15.00
C VAL A 157 18.97 25.51 14.79
N GLN A 158 18.42 26.73 14.81
CA GLN A 158 19.19 27.96 14.71
C GLN A 158 20.13 28.13 15.92
N THR A 159 19.62 27.88 17.13
CA THR A 159 20.38 28.04 18.38
C THR A 159 21.45 26.96 18.57
N LEU A 160 21.17 25.70 18.21
CA LEU A 160 22.09 24.57 18.45
C LEU A 160 23.14 24.39 17.34
N PHE A 161 22.81 24.77 16.10
CA PHE A 161 23.68 24.49 14.94
C PHE A 161 24.14 25.74 14.18
N GLY A 162 23.74 26.95 14.61
CA GLY A 162 24.22 28.21 14.03
C GLY A 162 23.89 28.41 12.55
N ILE A 163 22.91 27.67 12.02
CA ILE A 163 22.54 27.71 10.60
C ILE A 163 21.69 28.97 10.35
N PRO A 164 22.12 29.91 9.47
CA PRO A 164 21.35 31.10 9.13
C PRO A 164 20.02 30.73 8.44
N PRO A 165 19.03 31.64 8.37
CA PRO A 165 17.75 31.42 7.67
C PRO A 165 17.92 31.42 6.14
N ASP A 166 18.97 30.80 5.63
CA ASP A 166 19.07 30.44 4.22
C ASP A 166 18.07 29.30 3.95
N THR A 167 17.47 29.29 2.76
CA THR A 167 16.54 28.20 2.39
C THR A 167 17.29 26.86 2.36
N PRO A 168 16.68 25.73 2.78
CA PRO A 168 17.33 24.40 2.74
C PRO A 168 17.95 24.02 1.38
N ALA A 169 17.46 24.62 0.30
CA ALA A 169 18.00 24.46 -1.05
C ALA A 169 19.38 25.14 -1.24
N GLN A 170 19.60 26.33 -0.67
CA GLN A 170 20.90 27.02 -0.74
C GLN A 170 21.97 26.30 0.06
N LEU A 171 21.61 25.76 1.24
CA LEU A 171 22.49 24.92 2.05
C LEU A 171 22.85 23.61 1.32
N ALA A 172 21.86 22.97 0.70
CA ALA A 172 22.08 21.79 -0.13
C ALA A 172 23.07 22.09 -1.26
N HIS A 173 22.90 23.19 -2.00
CA HIS A 173 23.81 23.55 -3.08
C HIS A 173 25.25 23.83 -2.57
N ARG A 174 25.42 24.51 -1.42
CA ARG A 174 26.76 24.72 -0.84
C ARG A 174 27.41 23.41 -0.40
N PHE A 175 26.63 22.52 0.23
CA PHE A 175 27.08 21.21 0.66
C PHE A 175 27.54 20.36 -0.54
N ASP A 176 26.71 20.30 -1.59
CA ASP A 176 27.00 19.54 -2.81
C ASP A 176 28.28 20.05 -3.49
N ALA A 177 28.41 21.38 -3.65
CA ALA A 177 29.59 21.99 -4.27
C ALA A 177 30.89 21.75 -3.48
N GLN A 178 30.82 21.72 -2.15
CA GLN A 178 31.98 21.40 -1.31
C GLN A 178 32.34 19.91 -1.42
N LEU A 179 31.35 19.02 -1.38
CA LEU A 179 31.57 17.58 -1.46
C LEU A 179 32.18 17.20 -2.82
N GLU A 180 31.64 17.75 -3.90
CA GLU A 180 32.16 17.53 -5.25
C GLU A 180 33.62 17.97 -5.37
N ARG A 181 33.98 19.13 -4.81
CA ARG A 181 35.36 19.63 -4.82
C ARG A 181 36.32 18.67 -4.12
N VAL A 182 35.90 18.05 -3.01
CA VAL A 182 36.70 17.07 -2.27
C VAL A 182 36.80 15.74 -3.02
N MET A 183 35.70 15.32 -3.67
CA MET A 183 35.59 14.00 -4.32
C MET A 183 36.10 13.97 -5.78
N GLN A 184 36.48 15.11 -6.37
CA GLN A 184 37.02 15.21 -7.73
C GLN A 184 38.30 14.38 -7.96
N TRP A 185 39.09 14.12 -6.91
CA TRP A 185 40.32 13.35 -7.00
C TRP A 185 40.08 11.88 -6.62
N ARG A 186 40.22 10.96 -7.59
CA ARG A 186 39.97 9.52 -7.42
C ARG A 186 40.74 8.89 -6.26
N VAL A 187 42.00 9.28 -6.06
CA VAL A 187 42.85 8.78 -4.97
C VAL A 187 42.30 9.25 -3.62
N THR A 188 41.97 10.53 -3.49
CA THR A 188 41.39 11.11 -2.28
C THR A 188 40.07 10.44 -1.91
N SER A 189 39.19 10.21 -2.89
CA SER A 189 37.93 9.49 -2.70
C SER A 189 38.13 8.04 -2.24
N ALA A 190 39.13 7.32 -2.78
CA ALA A 190 39.46 5.97 -2.34
C ALA A 190 40.02 5.93 -0.91
N VAL A 191 40.91 6.87 -0.56
CA VAL A 191 41.47 6.98 0.80
C VAL A 191 40.38 7.34 1.81
N VAL A 192 39.52 8.32 1.51
CA VAL A 192 38.38 8.70 2.35
C VAL A 192 37.41 7.53 2.54
N ALA A 193 37.11 6.77 1.48
CA ALA A 193 36.27 5.58 1.57
C ALA A 193 36.91 4.50 2.46
N LEU A 194 38.22 4.25 2.32
CA LEU A 194 38.94 3.29 3.15
C LEU A 194 38.94 3.68 4.63
N LEU A 195 39.31 4.94 4.95
CA LEU A 195 39.27 5.45 6.31
C LEU A 195 37.84 5.43 6.88
N GLY A 196 36.84 5.76 6.06
CA GLY A 196 35.44 5.64 6.41
C GLY A 196 35.04 4.20 6.75
N MET A 197 35.46 3.21 5.95
CA MET A 197 35.20 1.80 6.24
C MET A 197 35.86 1.33 7.54
N ILE A 198 37.09 1.76 7.82
CA ILE A 198 37.78 1.46 9.09
C ILE A 198 37.02 2.09 10.26
N GLY A 199 36.59 3.36 10.13
CA GLY A 199 35.79 4.04 11.14
C GLY A 199 34.44 3.36 11.39
N VAL A 200 33.74 2.95 10.32
CA VAL A 200 32.49 2.19 10.42
C VAL A 200 32.72 0.85 11.11
N PHE A 201 33.79 0.13 10.77
CA PHE A 201 34.13 -1.12 11.43
C PHE A 201 34.31 -0.91 12.93
N TRP A 202 35.10 0.07 13.35
CA TRP A 202 35.28 0.42 14.76
C TRP A 202 33.96 0.79 15.46
N ILE A 203 33.16 1.65 14.83
CA ILE A 203 31.85 2.05 15.36
C ILE A 203 30.91 0.85 15.48
N VAL A 204 30.95 -0.11 14.57
CA VAL A 204 30.07 -1.29 14.60
C VAL A 204 30.49 -2.28 15.67
N THR A 205 31.79 -2.58 15.78
CA THR A 205 32.27 -3.69 16.61
C THR A 205 32.42 -3.32 18.09
N THR A 206 32.50 -2.04 18.43
CA THR A 206 32.70 -1.59 19.82
C THR A 206 31.46 -1.88 20.66
N PRO A 207 31.52 -2.74 21.69
CA PRO A 207 30.37 -3.05 22.53
C PRO A 207 30.02 -1.84 23.41
N PHE A 208 28.75 -1.42 23.39
CA PHE A 208 28.23 -0.38 24.28
C PHE A 208 27.27 -1.00 25.29
N ALA A 209 27.28 -0.47 26.52
CA ALA A 209 26.19 -0.67 27.44
C ALA A 209 24.91 0.03 26.92
N PRO A 210 23.72 -0.34 27.43
CA PRO A 210 22.46 0.08 26.82
C PRO A 210 22.24 1.59 26.78
N PHE A 211 22.76 2.31 27.78
CA PHE A 211 22.63 3.76 27.86
C PHE A 211 23.49 4.49 26.82
N GLU A 212 24.74 4.08 26.65
CA GLU A 212 25.67 4.61 25.66
C GLU A 212 25.17 4.31 24.24
N GLN A 213 24.60 3.13 24.02
CA GLN A 213 23.94 2.78 22.77
C GLN A 213 22.73 3.68 22.49
N LEU A 214 21.92 3.99 23.51
CA LEU A 214 20.79 4.89 23.36
C LEU A 214 21.25 6.32 23.04
N LEU A 215 22.30 6.80 23.70
CA LEU A 215 22.89 8.11 23.44
C LEU A 215 23.43 8.22 22.01
N PHE A 216 24.21 7.23 21.58
CA PHE A 216 24.71 7.13 20.20
C PHE A 216 23.55 7.19 19.20
N SER A 217 22.50 6.41 19.47
CA SER A 217 21.31 6.34 18.61
C SER A 217 20.55 7.67 18.54
N ILE A 218 20.43 8.40 19.66
CA ILE A 218 19.81 9.73 19.68
C ILE A 218 20.63 10.71 18.85
N CYS A 219 21.96 10.70 18.98
CA CYS A 219 22.85 11.55 18.19
C CYS A 219 22.72 11.26 16.68
N THR A 220 22.81 10.00 16.26
CA THR A 220 22.71 9.65 14.83
C THR A 220 21.31 9.88 14.26
N LEU A 221 20.25 9.65 15.05
CA LEU A 221 18.87 9.97 14.65
C LEU A 221 18.68 11.48 14.49
N THR A 222 19.25 12.27 15.39
CA THR A 222 19.22 13.74 15.30
C THR A 222 19.89 14.20 14.02
N LEU A 223 21.06 13.63 13.70
CA LEU A 223 21.77 13.89 12.45
C LEU A 223 20.92 13.50 11.23
N ALA A 224 20.31 12.32 11.24
CA ALA A 224 19.42 11.86 10.17
C ALA A 224 18.21 12.81 9.98
N LEU A 225 17.62 13.31 11.05
CA LEU A 225 16.51 14.27 10.98
C LEU A 225 16.93 15.63 10.42
N VAL A 226 18.19 16.04 10.62
CA VAL A 226 18.78 17.24 10.00
C VAL A 226 18.98 17.00 8.50
N PHE A 227 19.70 15.95 8.11
CA PHE A 227 19.98 15.65 6.70
C PHE A 227 18.73 15.36 5.87
N ARG A 228 17.69 14.78 6.48
CA ARG A 228 16.37 14.58 5.82
C ARG A 228 15.79 15.86 5.24
N ARG A 229 16.14 17.04 5.78
CA ARG A 229 15.62 18.34 5.33
C ARG A 229 16.38 18.93 4.15
N LEU A 230 17.58 18.45 3.86
CA LEU A 230 18.38 18.94 2.75
C LEU A 230 17.87 18.33 1.43
N ASP A 231 17.53 19.18 0.46
CA ASP A 231 17.10 18.75 -0.86
C ASP A 231 18.28 18.49 -1.78
N SER A 232 19.08 17.47 -1.43
CA SER A 232 20.30 17.06 -2.14
C SER A 232 20.33 15.54 -2.30
N GLN A 233 20.96 15.05 -3.37
CA GLN A 233 21.20 13.61 -3.57
C GLN A 233 22.28 13.08 -2.61
N TYR A 234 23.25 13.91 -2.24
CA TYR A 234 24.27 13.53 -1.26
C TYR A 234 23.69 13.40 0.16
N SER A 235 22.66 14.19 0.51
CA SER A 235 21.97 14.00 1.79
C SER A 235 21.31 12.62 1.89
N VAL A 236 20.79 12.10 0.77
CA VAL A 236 20.26 10.73 0.68
C VAL A 236 21.36 9.70 0.95
N LEU A 237 22.56 9.88 0.38
CA LEU A 237 23.70 8.99 0.65
C LEU A 237 24.10 8.98 2.13
N VAL A 238 24.10 10.14 2.79
CA VAL A 238 24.35 10.24 4.23
C VAL A 238 23.29 9.50 5.03
N LEU A 239 22.01 9.63 4.66
CA LEU A 239 20.93 8.90 5.33
C LEU A 239 21.05 7.39 5.15
N ILE A 240 21.41 6.92 3.95
CA ILE A 240 21.71 5.52 3.68
C ILE A 240 22.89 5.06 4.55
N GLY A 241 23.96 5.84 4.61
CA GLY A 241 25.14 5.54 5.44
C GLY A 241 24.80 5.43 6.93
N LEU A 242 24.05 6.39 7.49
CA LEU A 242 23.60 6.34 8.89
C LEU A 242 22.69 5.14 9.15
N SER A 243 21.78 4.82 8.21
CA SER A 243 20.96 3.62 8.31
C SER A 243 21.79 2.35 8.29
N LEU A 244 22.75 2.22 7.37
CA LEU A 244 23.64 1.06 7.29
C LEU A 244 24.49 0.92 8.54
N ILE A 245 25.07 2.00 9.08
CA ILE A 245 25.83 1.96 10.34
C ILE A 245 24.95 1.43 11.49
N SER A 246 23.75 1.98 11.67
CA SER A 246 22.83 1.53 12.72
C SER A 246 22.39 0.08 12.50
N THR A 247 22.19 -0.34 11.24
CA THR A 247 21.77 -1.70 10.87
C THR A 247 22.87 -2.71 11.11
N ILE A 248 24.08 -2.46 10.61
CA ILE A 248 25.22 -3.37 10.74
C ILE A 248 25.59 -3.50 12.22
N ARG A 249 25.50 -2.41 13.00
CA ARG A 249 25.68 -2.45 14.45
C ARG A 249 24.62 -3.29 15.16
N TYR A 250 23.34 -3.20 14.76
CA TYR A 250 22.29 -4.12 15.23
C TYR A 250 22.60 -5.57 14.88
N VAL A 251 22.95 -5.86 13.63
CA VAL A 251 23.29 -7.22 13.16
C VAL A 251 24.48 -7.77 13.92
N TRP A 252 25.54 -6.98 14.11
CA TRP A 252 26.70 -7.37 14.90
C TRP A 252 26.32 -7.73 16.33
N TRP A 253 25.56 -6.87 17.01
CA TRP A 253 25.04 -7.16 18.35
C TRP A 253 24.16 -8.42 18.38
N ARG A 254 23.26 -8.56 17.40
CA ARG A 254 22.35 -9.70 17.28
C ARG A 254 23.14 -11.00 17.17
N LEU A 255 24.17 -11.05 16.32
CA LEU A 255 24.96 -12.26 16.07
C LEU A 255 25.96 -12.58 17.19
N THR A 256 26.48 -11.58 17.90
CA THR A 256 27.56 -11.79 18.89
C THR A 256 27.06 -11.90 20.33
N GLN A 257 25.95 -11.25 20.69
CA GLN A 257 25.54 -11.09 22.08
C GLN A 257 24.16 -11.70 22.42
N SER A 258 23.37 -12.12 21.43
CA SER A 258 21.97 -12.52 21.67
C SER A 258 21.59 -13.96 21.31
N LEU A 259 22.57 -14.78 20.90
CA LEU A 259 22.37 -16.16 20.39
C LEU A 259 22.81 -17.28 21.34
N ALA A 260 23.03 -16.97 22.61
CA ALA A 260 23.36 -17.97 23.63
C ALA A 260 22.09 -18.59 24.23
N PHE A 261 21.56 -19.64 23.60
CA PHE A 261 20.31 -20.29 23.99
C PHE A 261 20.53 -21.45 24.99
N ASP A 262 19.63 -21.58 25.96
CA ASP A 262 19.73 -22.60 27.01
C ASP A 262 19.13 -23.94 26.59
N THR A 263 18.13 -23.91 25.68
CA THR A 263 17.42 -25.11 25.24
C THR A 263 17.41 -25.26 23.71
N LEU A 264 17.27 -26.51 23.23
CA LEU A 264 17.17 -26.79 21.79
C LEU A 264 15.97 -26.10 21.12
N PRO A 265 14.75 -26.07 21.69
CA PRO A 265 13.63 -25.35 21.09
C PRO A 265 13.90 -23.84 20.96
N GLU A 266 14.52 -23.21 21.95
CA GLU A 266 14.93 -21.81 21.87
C GLU A 266 15.96 -21.58 20.78
N ALA A 267 16.96 -22.47 20.66
CA ALA A 267 17.95 -22.40 19.60
C ALA A 267 17.30 -22.49 18.22
N VAL A 268 16.42 -23.47 17.99
CA VAL A 268 15.76 -23.64 16.69
C VAL A 268 14.92 -22.42 16.31
N VAL A 269 14.08 -21.93 17.22
CA VAL A 269 13.23 -20.76 16.94
C VAL A 269 14.07 -19.48 16.85
N GLY A 270 15.07 -19.32 17.71
CA GLY A 270 15.98 -18.18 17.74
C GLY A 270 16.80 -18.06 16.46
N TYR A 271 17.43 -19.14 15.98
CA TYR A 271 18.13 -19.15 14.69
C TYR A 271 17.20 -18.96 13.51
N THR A 272 15.97 -19.47 13.57
CA THR A 272 14.94 -19.22 12.55
C THR A 272 14.58 -17.74 12.46
N LEU A 273 14.42 -17.06 13.61
CA LEU A 273 14.20 -15.62 13.67
C LEU A 273 15.38 -14.85 13.07
N VAL A 274 16.62 -15.21 13.45
CA VAL A 274 17.82 -14.58 12.88
C VAL A 274 17.90 -14.76 11.37
N ALA A 275 17.58 -15.95 10.84
CA ALA A 275 17.56 -16.18 9.39
C ALA A 275 16.55 -15.25 8.68
N ALA A 276 15.37 -15.05 9.27
CA ALA A 276 14.39 -14.09 8.76
C ALA A 276 14.91 -12.64 8.80
N GLU A 277 15.62 -12.25 9.86
CA GLU A 277 16.25 -10.93 9.99
C GLU A 277 17.42 -10.72 9.01
N MET A 278 18.23 -11.76 8.75
CA MET A 278 19.32 -11.68 7.79
C MET A 278 18.78 -11.49 6.37
N TYR A 279 17.67 -12.13 6.04
CA TYR A 279 16.97 -11.88 4.79
C TYR A 279 16.51 -10.42 4.68
N THR A 280 15.86 -9.85 5.70
CA THR A 280 15.39 -8.46 5.62
C THR A 280 16.54 -7.46 5.52
N TRP A 281 17.64 -7.71 6.22
CA TRP A 281 18.86 -6.92 6.08
C TRP A 281 19.44 -6.98 4.66
N MET A 282 19.52 -8.17 4.07
CA MET A 282 20.00 -8.33 2.69
C MET A 282 19.12 -7.55 1.70
N ILE A 283 17.79 -7.65 1.81
CA ILE A 283 16.86 -6.90 0.96
C ILE A 283 16.99 -5.38 1.19
N LEU A 284 17.19 -4.94 2.44
CA LEU A 284 17.43 -3.52 2.75
C LEU A 284 18.70 -3.01 2.07
N LEU A 285 19.81 -3.75 2.20
CA LEU A 285 21.10 -3.40 1.58
C LEU A 285 20.99 -3.34 0.05
N PHE A 286 20.40 -4.36 -0.56
CA PHE A 286 20.20 -4.39 -2.01
C PHE A 286 19.26 -3.29 -2.48
N GLY A 287 18.20 -2.99 -1.72
CA GLY A 287 17.29 -1.89 -1.98
C GLY A 287 17.99 -0.53 -1.97
N TYR A 288 18.90 -0.29 -1.01
CA TYR A 288 19.72 0.93 -0.98
C TYR A 288 20.67 1.04 -2.16
N ILE A 289 21.37 -0.04 -2.53
CA ILE A 289 22.24 -0.04 -3.72
C ILE A 289 21.41 0.23 -4.97
N GLN A 290 20.27 -0.45 -5.11
CA GLN A 290 19.37 -0.32 -6.26
C GLN A 290 18.83 1.10 -6.43
N THR A 291 18.51 1.80 -5.34
CA THR A 291 17.88 3.13 -5.35
C THR A 291 18.85 4.27 -5.01
N VAL A 292 20.15 3.98 -4.98
CA VAL A 292 21.19 4.92 -4.55
C VAL A 292 21.20 6.23 -5.35
N TRP A 293 20.94 6.12 -6.67
CA TRP A 293 21.00 7.25 -7.58
C TRP A 293 20.04 7.10 -8.77
N PRO A 294 18.75 7.43 -8.61
CA PRO A 294 17.78 7.37 -9.71
C PRO A 294 18.19 8.28 -10.86
N LEU A 295 18.20 7.77 -12.09
CA LEU A 295 18.80 8.47 -13.24
C LEU A 295 17.91 9.60 -13.80
N GLN A 296 16.59 9.47 -13.68
CA GLN A 296 15.61 10.46 -14.15
C GLN A 296 15.82 10.87 -15.62
N ARG A 297 15.92 9.87 -16.51
CA ARG A 297 16.15 10.11 -17.93
C ARG A 297 15.13 11.06 -18.54
N ARG A 298 15.63 11.97 -19.38
CA ARG A 298 14.82 12.83 -20.23
C ARG A 298 14.51 12.14 -21.55
N ILE A 299 13.37 12.49 -22.14
CA ILE A 299 12.98 12.06 -23.47
C ILE A 299 14.05 12.53 -24.47
N THR A 300 14.54 11.61 -25.29
CA THR A 300 15.47 11.96 -26.38
C THR A 300 14.65 12.39 -27.59
N PRO A 301 14.90 13.57 -28.17
CA PRO A 301 14.14 14.03 -29.34
C PRO A 301 14.39 13.13 -30.55
N LEU A 302 13.37 12.99 -31.39
CA LEU A 302 13.48 12.32 -32.68
C LEU A 302 14.02 13.26 -33.77
N PRO A 303 14.64 12.72 -34.83
CA PRO A 303 14.92 13.48 -36.04
C PRO A 303 13.65 14.15 -36.58
N PRO A 304 13.73 15.41 -37.05
CA PRO A 304 12.58 16.09 -37.65
C PRO A 304 12.02 15.39 -38.89
N ASP A 305 12.87 14.71 -39.66
CA ASP A 305 12.46 13.96 -40.85
C ASP A 305 11.87 12.59 -40.46
N THR A 306 10.58 12.41 -40.69
CA THR A 306 9.85 11.16 -40.41
C THR A 306 10.30 10.00 -41.31
N ARG A 307 10.98 10.27 -42.42
CA ARG A 307 11.56 9.23 -43.28
C ARG A 307 12.72 8.50 -42.62
N GLU A 308 13.37 9.09 -41.63
CA GLU A 308 14.42 8.45 -40.83
C GLU A 308 13.86 7.58 -39.69
N TRP A 309 12.57 7.68 -39.40
CA TRP A 309 11.95 6.93 -38.31
C TRP A 309 11.86 5.43 -38.67
N PRO A 310 12.10 4.50 -37.74
CA PRO A 310 12.11 3.08 -38.05
C PRO A 310 10.71 2.48 -38.20
N SER A 311 10.65 1.28 -38.79
CA SER A 311 9.44 0.46 -38.80
C SER A 311 9.13 -0.14 -37.43
N VAL A 312 7.83 -0.17 -37.06
CA VAL A 312 7.37 -0.67 -35.76
C VAL A 312 6.16 -1.58 -35.93
N ASP A 313 6.25 -2.77 -35.34
CA ASP A 313 5.11 -3.67 -35.18
C ASP A 313 4.54 -3.54 -33.76
N ILE A 314 3.27 -3.19 -33.63
CA ILE A 314 2.53 -3.17 -32.37
C ILE A 314 1.84 -4.51 -32.18
N TYR A 315 2.14 -5.20 -31.10
CA TYR A 315 1.50 -6.45 -30.69
C TYR A 315 0.56 -6.24 -29.50
N ILE A 316 -0.68 -6.69 -29.67
CA ILE A 316 -1.72 -6.66 -28.64
C ILE A 316 -2.19 -8.11 -28.41
N PRO A 317 -1.57 -8.87 -27.49
CA PRO A 317 -1.99 -10.23 -27.18
C PRO A 317 -3.25 -10.27 -26.32
N THR A 318 -4.13 -11.21 -26.62
CA THR A 318 -5.37 -11.48 -25.87
C THR A 318 -5.66 -12.98 -25.83
N TYR A 319 -6.38 -13.43 -24.79
CA TYR A 319 -6.77 -14.83 -24.60
C TYR A 319 -8.25 -15.00 -24.29
N ASN A 320 -8.73 -14.42 -23.18
CA ASN A 320 -10.11 -14.55 -22.72
C ASN A 320 -10.77 -13.21 -22.36
N GLU A 321 -10.08 -12.10 -22.59
CA GLU A 321 -10.60 -10.76 -22.31
C GLU A 321 -11.72 -10.40 -23.28
N GLY A 322 -12.81 -9.82 -22.77
CA GLY A 322 -13.96 -9.40 -23.59
C GLY A 322 -13.61 -8.30 -24.59
N LEU A 323 -14.39 -8.18 -25.66
CA LEU A 323 -14.19 -7.16 -26.69
C LEU A 323 -14.24 -5.73 -26.11
N ASP A 324 -15.02 -5.51 -25.06
CA ASP A 324 -15.09 -4.23 -24.33
C ASP A 324 -13.77 -3.82 -23.67
N VAL A 325 -12.91 -4.78 -23.31
CA VAL A 325 -11.57 -4.55 -22.77
C VAL A 325 -10.54 -4.38 -23.89
N VAL A 326 -10.60 -5.20 -24.94
CA VAL A 326 -9.62 -5.20 -26.04
C VAL A 326 -9.78 -3.96 -26.94
N ARG A 327 -11.02 -3.56 -27.21
CA ARG A 327 -11.36 -2.53 -28.19
C ARG A 327 -10.70 -1.17 -27.93
N PRO A 328 -10.72 -0.60 -26.70
CA PRO A 328 -10.05 0.67 -26.44
C PRO A 328 -8.55 0.65 -26.75
N THR A 329 -7.86 -0.43 -26.45
CA THR A 329 -6.42 -0.56 -26.70
C THR A 329 -6.12 -0.57 -28.20
N VAL A 330 -6.88 -1.32 -28.99
CA VAL A 330 -6.72 -1.36 -30.45
C VAL A 330 -7.04 0.00 -31.08
N TYR A 331 -8.14 0.65 -30.71
CA TYR A 331 -8.50 1.96 -31.24
C TYR A 331 -7.49 3.07 -30.90
N ALA A 332 -6.92 3.02 -29.69
CA ALA A 332 -5.86 3.92 -29.28
C ALA A 332 -4.55 3.66 -30.04
N ALA A 333 -4.18 2.39 -30.25
CA ALA A 333 -3.02 2.03 -31.07
C ALA A 333 -3.13 2.55 -32.51
N CYS A 334 -4.33 2.47 -33.11
CA CYS A 334 -4.61 3.06 -34.43
C CYS A 334 -4.53 4.59 -34.46
N GLY A 335 -4.39 5.25 -33.30
CA GLY A 335 -4.29 6.70 -33.17
C GLY A 335 -2.88 7.19 -32.82
N ILE A 336 -1.87 6.32 -32.83
CA ILE A 336 -0.48 6.67 -32.53
C ILE A 336 0.11 7.53 -33.65
N ASP A 337 0.88 8.54 -33.27
CA ASP A 337 1.49 9.50 -34.20
C ASP A 337 2.78 8.91 -34.81
N TRP A 338 2.62 8.04 -35.81
CA TRP A 338 3.68 7.41 -36.57
C TRP A 338 3.34 7.36 -38.07
N PRO A 339 4.32 7.34 -38.99
CA PRO A 339 4.06 7.16 -40.42
C PRO A 339 3.27 5.87 -40.69
N PRO A 340 2.10 5.93 -41.34
CA PRO A 340 1.23 4.76 -41.54
C PRO A 340 1.92 3.59 -42.26
N GLU A 341 2.80 3.88 -43.21
CA GLU A 341 3.56 2.88 -43.96
C GLU A 341 4.65 2.17 -43.13
N LYS A 342 4.96 2.69 -41.94
CA LYS A 342 5.96 2.15 -41.00
C LYS A 342 5.34 1.61 -39.72
N LEU A 343 4.01 1.57 -39.62
CA LEU A 343 3.29 1.12 -38.43
C LEU A 343 2.35 -0.03 -38.78
N ASN A 344 2.63 -1.22 -38.23
CA ASN A 344 1.73 -2.36 -38.35
C ASN A 344 1.15 -2.69 -36.98
N ILE A 345 -0.16 -2.94 -36.89
CA ILE A 345 -0.84 -3.28 -35.64
C ILE A 345 -1.40 -4.69 -35.75
N TYR A 346 -1.04 -5.55 -34.81
CA TYR A 346 -1.43 -6.96 -34.76
C TYR A 346 -2.20 -7.28 -33.47
N LEU A 347 -3.45 -7.73 -33.62
CA LEU A 347 -4.23 -8.37 -32.57
C LEU A 347 -3.89 -9.86 -32.53
N LEU A 348 -3.20 -10.30 -31.48
CA LEU A 348 -2.71 -11.67 -31.34
C LEU A 348 -3.66 -12.48 -30.43
N ASP A 349 -4.55 -13.27 -31.00
CA ASP A 349 -5.62 -13.94 -30.27
C ASP A 349 -5.37 -15.45 -30.08
N ASP A 350 -4.96 -15.83 -28.86
CA ASP A 350 -4.80 -17.23 -28.44
C ASP A 350 -6.15 -17.90 -28.09
N GLY A 351 -7.24 -17.12 -28.03
CA GLY A 351 -8.60 -17.62 -27.79
C GLY A 351 -9.29 -18.14 -29.06
N ARG A 352 -8.78 -17.81 -30.25
CA ARG A 352 -9.37 -18.17 -31.56
C ARG A 352 -10.84 -17.74 -31.68
N ARG A 353 -11.14 -16.50 -31.32
CA ARG A 353 -12.50 -15.97 -31.20
C ARG A 353 -12.90 -15.21 -32.47
N ASP A 354 -14.01 -15.62 -33.09
CA ASP A 354 -14.51 -14.98 -34.32
C ASP A 354 -14.86 -13.50 -34.12
N GLU A 355 -15.42 -13.15 -32.96
CA GLU A 355 -15.69 -11.75 -32.58
C GLU A 355 -14.42 -10.86 -32.66
N MET A 356 -13.25 -11.38 -32.29
CA MET A 356 -11.98 -10.65 -32.35
C MET A 356 -11.47 -10.49 -33.79
N ARG A 357 -11.70 -11.51 -34.63
CA ARG A 357 -11.35 -11.46 -36.06
C ARG A 357 -12.19 -10.43 -36.80
N GLU A 358 -13.50 -10.44 -36.58
CA GLU A 358 -14.43 -9.46 -37.14
C GLU A 358 -14.08 -8.04 -36.70
N PHE A 359 -13.80 -7.87 -35.40
CA PHE A 359 -13.38 -6.59 -34.87
C PHE A 359 -12.07 -6.08 -35.47
N ALA A 360 -11.06 -6.95 -35.63
CA ALA A 360 -9.78 -6.57 -36.22
C ALA A 360 -9.96 -6.08 -37.68
N ALA A 361 -10.81 -6.75 -38.46
CA ALA A 361 -11.16 -6.33 -39.81
C ALA A 361 -11.85 -4.96 -39.82
N LEU A 362 -12.81 -4.73 -38.92
CA LEU A 362 -13.50 -3.43 -38.77
C LEU A 362 -12.56 -2.30 -38.32
N ALA A 363 -11.60 -2.61 -37.44
CA ALA A 363 -10.64 -1.64 -36.92
C ALA A 363 -9.52 -1.31 -37.93
N GLY A 364 -9.36 -2.13 -38.98
CA GLY A 364 -8.30 -2.03 -39.97
C GLY A 364 -6.93 -2.47 -39.45
N VAL A 365 -6.89 -3.51 -38.61
CA VAL A 365 -5.66 -4.06 -38.02
C VAL A 365 -5.49 -5.54 -38.40
N HIS A 366 -4.27 -6.04 -38.31
CA HIS A 366 -3.98 -7.44 -38.61
C HIS A 366 -4.47 -8.35 -37.48
N TYR A 367 -5.15 -9.43 -37.83
CA TYR A 367 -5.52 -10.49 -36.88
C TYR A 367 -4.57 -11.68 -37.05
N MET A 368 -4.05 -12.20 -35.94
CA MET A 368 -3.20 -13.38 -35.94
C MET A 368 -3.63 -14.35 -34.84
N THR A 369 -3.58 -15.64 -35.16
CA THR A 369 -3.79 -16.73 -34.21
C THR A 369 -2.84 -17.88 -34.54
N ARG A 370 -2.77 -18.88 -33.66
CA ARG A 370 -1.87 -20.03 -33.79
C ARG A 370 -2.57 -21.36 -33.43
N PRO A 371 -2.07 -22.49 -33.98
CA PRO A 371 -2.72 -23.78 -33.83
C PRO A 371 -2.66 -24.36 -32.41
N ASP A 372 -1.66 -23.98 -31.61
CA ASP A 372 -1.50 -24.43 -30.21
C ASP A 372 -1.42 -23.25 -29.23
N ASN A 373 -1.53 -23.53 -27.93
CA ASN A 373 -1.40 -22.52 -26.86
C ASN A 373 -0.12 -22.75 -26.03
N ARG A 374 0.94 -23.30 -26.62
CA ARG A 374 2.19 -23.60 -25.90
C ARG A 374 2.87 -22.32 -25.46
N HIS A 375 3.38 -22.30 -24.23
CA HIS A 375 4.08 -21.14 -23.66
C HIS A 375 3.23 -19.85 -23.56
N ALA A 376 1.89 -19.94 -23.58
CA ALA A 376 0.97 -18.83 -23.34
C ALA A 376 1.37 -17.55 -24.12
N LYS A 377 1.34 -16.38 -23.47
CA LYS A 377 1.66 -15.08 -24.07
C LYS A 377 3.02 -15.04 -24.76
N ALA A 378 4.07 -15.61 -24.17
CA ALA A 378 5.40 -15.67 -24.76
C ALA A 378 5.39 -16.40 -26.11
N GLY A 379 4.72 -17.56 -26.16
CA GLY A 379 4.58 -18.33 -27.38
C GLY A 379 3.75 -17.62 -28.45
N ASN A 380 2.71 -16.86 -28.04
CA ASN A 380 1.89 -16.06 -28.96
C ASN A 380 2.73 -14.96 -29.63
N ILE A 381 3.51 -14.22 -28.83
CA ILE A 381 4.43 -13.19 -29.33
C ILE A 381 5.50 -13.82 -30.23
N ASN A 382 6.10 -14.95 -29.84
CA ASN A 382 7.11 -15.62 -30.66
C ASN A 382 6.56 -16.13 -32.00
N HIS A 383 5.31 -16.59 -32.03
CA HIS A 383 4.63 -16.95 -33.28
C HIS A 383 4.52 -15.73 -34.21
N ALA A 384 4.10 -14.58 -33.66
CA ALA A 384 4.01 -13.33 -34.41
C ALA A 384 5.36 -12.81 -34.88
N LEU A 385 6.41 -12.90 -34.06
CA LEU A 385 7.78 -12.58 -34.44
C LEU A 385 8.18 -13.39 -35.69
N GLY A 386 7.88 -14.68 -35.74
CA GLY A 386 8.17 -15.53 -36.90
C GLY A 386 7.42 -15.19 -38.20
N LYS A 387 6.48 -14.24 -38.18
CA LYS A 387 5.61 -13.87 -39.31
C LYS A 387 5.65 -12.39 -39.70
N THR A 388 6.44 -11.58 -39.00
CA THR A 388 6.47 -10.12 -39.13
C THR A 388 7.91 -9.62 -39.19
N GLN A 389 8.11 -8.38 -39.70
CA GLN A 389 9.43 -7.89 -40.10
C GLN A 389 9.77 -6.47 -39.56
N GLY A 390 8.97 -5.89 -38.67
CA GLY A 390 9.28 -4.59 -38.09
C GLY A 390 10.63 -4.59 -37.35
N GLU A 391 11.39 -3.50 -37.50
CA GLU A 391 12.68 -3.32 -36.83
C GLU A 391 12.55 -3.26 -35.30
N PHE A 392 11.41 -2.77 -34.83
CA PHE A 392 11.05 -2.69 -33.42
C PHE A 392 9.67 -3.28 -33.17
N VAL A 393 9.49 -3.81 -31.97
CA VAL A 393 8.25 -4.43 -31.52
C VAL A 393 7.75 -3.73 -30.27
N ALA A 394 6.60 -3.08 -30.36
CA ALA A 394 5.90 -2.49 -29.23
C ALA A 394 4.87 -3.47 -28.69
N ILE A 395 4.87 -3.73 -27.38
CA ILE A 395 3.98 -4.71 -26.76
C ILE A 395 3.05 -4.01 -25.76
N PHE A 396 1.75 -4.19 -25.95
CA PHE A 396 0.72 -3.76 -25.01
C PHE A 396 -0.18 -4.92 -24.64
N ASP A 397 -0.35 -5.18 -23.34
CA ASP A 397 -1.48 -6.00 -22.90
C ASP A 397 -2.80 -5.39 -23.42
N CYS A 398 -3.78 -6.23 -23.74
CA CYS A 398 -5.03 -5.78 -24.34
C CYS A 398 -5.85 -4.82 -23.46
N ASP A 399 -5.52 -4.69 -22.17
CA ASP A 399 -6.10 -3.74 -21.23
C ASP A 399 -5.28 -2.45 -21.05
N HIS A 400 -4.12 -2.30 -21.69
CA HIS A 400 -3.25 -1.13 -21.58
C HIS A 400 -3.40 -0.21 -22.80
N ILE A 401 -4.16 0.86 -22.63
CA ILE A 401 -4.49 1.82 -23.68
C ILE A 401 -3.31 2.78 -23.90
N PRO A 402 -2.61 2.73 -25.04
CA PRO A 402 -1.50 3.64 -25.31
C PRO A 402 -1.97 5.07 -25.60
N VAL A 403 -1.13 6.05 -25.31
CA VAL A 403 -1.33 7.42 -25.80
C VAL A 403 -0.67 7.63 -27.15
N ARG A 404 -1.16 8.60 -27.92
CA ARG A 404 -0.67 8.89 -29.28
C ARG A 404 0.84 9.17 -29.37
N SER A 405 1.45 9.70 -28.31
CA SER A 405 2.87 10.07 -28.24
C SER A 405 3.81 8.92 -27.85
N PHE A 406 3.30 7.69 -27.67
CA PHE A 406 4.08 6.57 -27.14
C PHE A 406 5.37 6.31 -27.93
N LEU A 407 5.29 6.16 -29.26
CA LEU A 407 6.47 5.91 -30.11
C LEU A 407 7.39 7.12 -30.20
N GLN A 408 6.83 8.33 -30.29
CA GLN A 408 7.61 9.57 -30.29
C GLN A 408 8.44 9.75 -29.01
N THR A 409 7.90 9.31 -27.88
CA THR A 409 8.56 9.39 -26.57
C THR A 409 9.66 8.34 -26.42
N THR A 410 9.50 7.16 -27.03
CA THR A 410 10.35 6.00 -26.77
C THR A 410 11.45 5.81 -27.81
N MET A 411 11.22 6.13 -29.09
CA MET A 411 12.15 5.79 -30.18
C MET A 411 13.47 6.55 -30.15
N GLY A 412 13.51 7.77 -29.61
CA GLY A 412 14.75 8.55 -29.56
C GLY A 412 15.89 7.85 -28.81
N ALA A 413 15.58 7.00 -27.83
CA ALA A 413 16.59 6.25 -27.07
C ALA A 413 17.30 5.19 -27.95
N PHE A 414 16.57 4.53 -28.85
CA PHE A 414 17.13 3.52 -29.76
C PHE A 414 17.99 4.12 -30.86
N LEU A 415 17.64 5.32 -31.32
CA LEU A 415 18.43 6.05 -32.32
C LEU A 415 19.73 6.59 -31.70
N LYS A 416 19.68 7.00 -30.43
CA LYS A 416 20.85 7.48 -29.69
C LYS A 416 21.81 6.34 -29.30
N ASP A 417 21.30 5.19 -28.91
CA ASP A 417 22.10 4.03 -28.52
C ASP A 417 21.76 2.80 -29.38
N PRO A 418 22.63 2.42 -30.34
CA PRO A 418 22.47 1.22 -31.15
C PRO A 418 22.40 -0.07 -30.31
N ARG A 419 22.94 -0.08 -29.09
CA ARG A 419 22.90 -1.20 -28.14
C ARG A 419 21.71 -1.12 -27.17
N CYS A 420 20.80 -0.16 -27.33
CA CYS A 420 19.52 -0.19 -26.62
C CYS A 420 18.64 -1.29 -27.19
N SER A 421 18.25 -2.28 -26.36
CA SER A 421 17.34 -3.36 -26.73
C SER A 421 15.91 -3.17 -26.23
N LEU A 422 15.71 -2.33 -25.22
CA LEU A 422 14.43 -2.14 -24.56
C LEU A 422 14.28 -0.70 -24.08
N VAL A 423 13.11 -0.12 -24.33
CA VAL A 423 12.62 1.07 -23.64
C VAL A 423 11.33 0.70 -22.92
N GLN A 424 11.34 0.78 -21.59
CA GLN A 424 10.19 0.49 -20.73
C GLN A 424 9.59 1.81 -20.21
N THR A 425 8.26 1.94 -20.27
CA THR A 425 7.51 3.02 -19.60
C THR A 425 6.72 2.48 -18.40
N PRO A 426 6.26 3.31 -17.44
CA PRO A 426 5.48 2.87 -16.28
C PRO A 426 4.20 2.12 -16.68
N HIS A 427 3.79 1.14 -15.88
CA HIS A 427 2.40 0.69 -15.89
C HIS A 427 1.58 1.60 -15.00
N HIS A 428 0.72 2.39 -15.62
CA HIS A 428 -0.25 3.21 -14.91
C HIS A 428 -1.61 2.52 -14.94
N PHE A 429 -2.30 2.49 -13.79
CA PHE A 429 -3.65 1.97 -13.70
C PHE A 429 -4.60 3.12 -13.38
N PHE A 430 -5.65 3.28 -14.18
CA PHE A 430 -6.67 4.30 -13.96
C PHE A 430 -7.86 3.78 -13.14
N SER A 431 -7.98 2.46 -12.99
CA SER A 431 -8.86 1.83 -11.99
C SER A 431 -8.13 1.60 -10.67
N ASP A 432 -8.89 1.66 -9.58
CA ASP A 432 -8.37 1.44 -8.23
C ASP A 432 -8.10 -0.05 -8.03
N ASP A 433 -6.97 -0.39 -7.40
CA ASP A 433 -6.71 -1.76 -6.99
C ASP A 433 -7.58 -2.15 -5.76
N PRO A 434 -7.66 -3.45 -5.39
CA PRO A 434 -8.50 -3.88 -4.28
C PRO A 434 -8.11 -3.26 -2.93
N PHE A 435 -6.84 -2.93 -2.69
CA PHE A 435 -6.42 -2.24 -1.46
C PHE A 435 -6.94 -0.81 -1.46
N GLU A 436 -6.75 -0.06 -2.56
CA GLU A 436 -7.23 1.31 -2.69
C GLU A 436 -8.75 1.40 -2.55
N ARG A 437 -9.46 0.47 -3.17
CA ARG A 437 -10.93 0.41 -3.15
C ARG A 437 -11.47 -0.02 -1.78
N ASN A 438 -10.99 -1.15 -1.24
CA ASN A 438 -11.58 -1.74 -0.04
C ASN A 438 -11.22 -0.94 1.22
N LEU A 439 -10.07 -0.26 1.24
CA LEU A 439 -9.68 0.64 2.33
C LEU A 439 -10.11 2.10 2.12
N ALA A 440 -10.64 2.45 0.94
CA ALA A 440 -11.00 3.81 0.55
C ALA A 440 -9.82 4.80 0.65
N THR A 441 -8.64 4.39 0.17
CA THR A 441 -7.39 5.18 0.24
C THR A 441 -7.03 5.88 -1.07
N ARG A 442 -7.89 5.79 -2.10
CA ARG A 442 -7.70 6.45 -3.40
C ARG A 442 -7.28 7.91 -3.23
N GLY A 443 -6.18 8.27 -3.89
CA GLY A 443 -5.66 9.64 -3.87
C GLY A 443 -4.88 10.04 -2.62
N ALA A 444 -5.04 9.31 -1.51
CA ALA A 444 -4.33 9.58 -0.27
C ALA A 444 -3.04 8.77 -0.15
N VAL A 445 -3.12 7.48 -0.49
CA VAL A 445 -2.00 6.53 -0.37
C VAL A 445 -1.62 6.06 -1.77
N PRO A 446 -0.33 6.01 -2.12
CA PRO A 446 0.12 5.43 -3.37
C PRO A 446 -0.26 3.94 -3.47
N ASN A 447 -0.74 3.52 -4.65
CA ASN A 447 -0.95 2.12 -4.96
C ASN A 447 0.37 1.31 -4.90
N GLU A 448 0.26 -0.02 -4.87
CA GLU A 448 1.42 -0.88 -4.68
C GLU A 448 2.48 -0.70 -5.80
N GLY A 449 2.02 -0.69 -7.05
CA GLY A 449 2.88 -0.65 -8.24
C GLY A 449 3.68 0.64 -8.40
N ARG A 450 3.26 1.76 -7.77
CA ARG A 450 3.98 3.04 -7.82
C ARG A 450 5.37 2.97 -7.23
N LEU A 451 5.63 2.11 -6.25
CA LEU A 451 6.99 1.94 -5.73
C LEU A 451 7.92 1.43 -6.83
N PHE A 452 7.47 0.40 -7.54
CA PHE A 452 8.27 -0.26 -8.57
C PHE A 452 8.50 0.65 -9.79
N TYR A 453 7.43 1.21 -10.34
CA TYR A 453 7.50 2.10 -11.51
C TYR A 453 7.89 3.55 -11.17
N GLY A 454 7.96 3.92 -9.90
CA GLY A 454 8.34 5.25 -9.48
C GLY A 454 9.85 5.37 -9.29
N ILE A 455 10.39 4.63 -8.33
CA ILE A 455 11.79 4.79 -7.90
C ILE A 455 12.65 3.56 -8.22
N VAL A 456 12.08 2.36 -8.16
CA VAL A 456 12.87 1.12 -8.31
C VAL A 456 13.35 0.93 -9.75
N GLN A 457 12.48 1.10 -10.75
CA GLN A 457 12.88 1.02 -12.16
C GLN A 457 13.82 2.16 -12.59
N ASP A 458 13.63 3.35 -12.03
CA ASP A 458 14.50 4.51 -12.23
C ASP A 458 15.89 4.29 -11.59
N GLY A 459 15.94 3.61 -10.44
CA GLY A 459 17.18 3.14 -9.82
C GLY A 459 17.85 2.00 -10.59
N ASN A 460 17.06 1.06 -11.13
CA ASN A 460 17.58 0.01 -12.01
C ASN A 460 18.22 0.57 -13.28
N ASP A 461 17.66 1.64 -13.83
CA ASP A 461 18.15 2.28 -15.05
C ASP A 461 19.55 2.87 -14.88
N PHE A 462 19.87 3.40 -13.67
CA PHE A 462 21.24 3.80 -13.33
C PHE A 462 22.23 2.64 -13.45
N TRP A 463 21.80 1.43 -13.06
CA TRP A 463 22.62 0.22 -13.15
C TRP A 463 22.52 -0.51 -14.48
N ASN A 464 21.83 0.06 -15.49
CA ASN A 464 21.50 -0.58 -16.76
C ASN A 464 20.86 -1.96 -16.53
N ALA A 465 19.82 -2.00 -15.70
CA ALA A 465 19.18 -3.22 -15.22
C ALA A 465 17.63 -3.11 -15.24
N SER A 466 17.08 -2.21 -16.06
CA SER A 466 15.63 -2.01 -16.14
C SER A 466 14.95 -3.26 -16.70
N PHE A 467 13.86 -3.67 -16.05
CA PHE A 467 13.13 -4.86 -16.46
C PHE A 467 12.19 -4.57 -17.64
N PHE A 468 12.05 -5.56 -18.52
CA PHE A 468 10.86 -5.67 -19.36
C PHE A 468 9.71 -6.20 -18.49
N CYS A 469 8.60 -5.47 -18.45
CA CYS A 469 7.43 -5.77 -17.63
C CYS A 469 6.25 -6.32 -18.44
N GLY A 470 6.49 -6.88 -19.63
CA GLY A 470 5.49 -7.57 -20.44
C GLY A 470 4.56 -6.65 -21.24
N SER A 471 4.46 -5.37 -20.91
CA SER A 471 3.59 -4.37 -21.56
C SER A 471 4.21 -2.97 -21.45
N CYS A 472 3.70 -2.02 -22.23
CA CYS A 472 4.12 -0.61 -22.25
C CYS A 472 5.62 -0.49 -22.53
N ALA A 473 6.11 -1.27 -23.49
CA ALA A 473 7.52 -1.34 -23.82
C ALA A 473 7.72 -1.48 -25.33
N VAL A 474 8.87 -0.99 -25.79
CA VAL A 474 9.36 -1.27 -27.14
C VAL A 474 10.65 -2.05 -27.03
N LEU A 475 10.79 -3.06 -27.89
CA LEU A 475 11.94 -3.95 -27.97
C LEU A 475 12.56 -3.88 -29.36
N ARG A 476 13.88 -3.91 -29.43
CA ARG A 476 14.62 -4.04 -30.69
C ARG A 476 14.52 -5.47 -31.19
N ARG A 477 14.09 -5.66 -32.44
CA ARG A 477 13.88 -6.98 -33.02
C ARG A 477 15.15 -7.84 -33.04
N THR A 478 16.27 -7.27 -33.46
CA THR A 478 17.56 -7.98 -33.52
C THR A 478 18.01 -8.49 -32.15
N ALA A 479 17.76 -7.74 -31.08
CA ALA A 479 18.10 -8.15 -29.72
C ALA A 479 17.20 -9.30 -29.23
N LEU A 480 15.92 -9.31 -29.62
CA LEU A 480 15.00 -10.42 -29.37
C LEU A 480 15.46 -11.67 -30.10
N ASP A 481 15.76 -11.57 -31.39
CA ASP A 481 16.19 -12.71 -32.21
C ASP A 481 17.49 -13.33 -31.67
N GLU A 482 18.44 -12.53 -31.20
CA GLU A 482 19.70 -13.00 -30.58
C GLU A 482 19.51 -13.85 -29.32
N VAL A 483 18.43 -13.61 -28.56
CA VAL A 483 18.10 -14.37 -27.34
C VAL A 483 17.06 -15.47 -27.58
N GLY A 484 16.65 -15.69 -28.83
CA GLY A 484 15.67 -16.71 -29.23
C GLY A 484 14.22 -16.28 -29.07
N GLY A 485 13.94 -14.98 -29.11
CA GLY A 485 12.63 -14.39 -28.89
C GLY A 485 12.33 -14.13 -27.40
N VAL A 486 11.05 -14.00 -27.08
CA VAL A 486 10.57 -13.88 -25.69
C VAL A 486 10.78 -15.22 -24.98
N ALA A 487 11.36 -15.19 -23.77
CA ALA A 487 11.68 -16.37 -22.98
C ALA A 487 10.46 -17.25 -22.71
N VAL A 488 10.63 -18.57 -22.66
CA VAL A 488 9.51 -19.53 -22.54
C VAL A 488 9.67 -20.49 -21.36
N GLU A 489 10.80 -20.42 -20.67
CA GLU A 489 11.20 -21.35 -19.61
C GLU A 489 10.54 -21.05 -18.27
N THR A 490 10.06 -19.82 -18.07
CA THR A 490 9.53 -19.32 -16.81
C THR A 490 8.20 -18.61 -17.03
N VAL A 491 7.34 -18.55 -16.00
CA VAL A 491 6.02 -17.88 -16.11
C VAL A 491 6.06 -16.36 -16.14
N THR A 492 7.22 -15.77 -15.86
CA THR A 492 7.52 -14.34 -16.01
C THR A 492 8.49 -14.21 -17.18
N GLU A 493 7.98 -14.43 -18.39
CA GLU A 493 8.75 -14.42 -19.63
C GLU A 493 9.45 -13.08 -19.86
N ASP A 494 8.82 -12.02 -19.41
CA ASP A 494 9.21 -10.64 -19.61
C ASP A 494 10.54 -10.31 -18.93
N ALA A 495 10.59 -10.46 -17.61
CA ALA A 495 11.79 -10.21 -16.81
C ALA A 495 12.94 -11.14 -17.22
N HIS A 496 12.63 -12.39 -17.57
CA HIS A 496 13.63 -13.35 -18.03
C HIS A 496 14.21 -12.97 -19.40
N THR A 497 13.39 -12.45 -20.32
CA THR A 497 13.87 -11.94 -21.61
C THR A 497 14.83 -10.78 -21.43
N ALA A 498 14.50 -9.82 -20.54
CA ALA A 498 15.41 -8.71 -20.21
C ALA A 498 16.74 -9.19 -19.62
N LEU A 499 16.70 -10.19 -18.72
CA LEU A 499 17.91 -10.79 -18.15
C LEU A 499 18.82 -11.39 -19.24
N LYS A 500 18.24 -12.17 -20.17
CA LYS A 500 18.96 -12.76 -21.29
C LYS A 500 19.60 -11.69 -22.19
N MET A 501 18.88 -10.61 -22.49
CA MET A 501 19.41 -9.50 -23.28
C MET A 501 20.59 -8.81 -22.57
N HIS A 502 20.47 -8.52 -21.27
CA HIS A 502 21.57 -7.93 -20.50
C HIS A 502 22.81 -8.84 -20.45
N ARG A 503 22.63 -10.16 -20.34
CA ARG A 503 23.76 -11.12 -20.40
C ARG A 503 24.51 -11.10 -21.72
N ARG A 504 23.83 -10.73 -22.81
CA ARG A 504 24.43 -10.51 -24.14
C ARG A 504 24.98 -9.08 -24.30
N GLY A 505 25.02 -8.31 -23.22
CA GLY A 505 25.58 -6.95 -23.19
C GLY A 505 24.69 -5.89 -23.83
N TRP A 506 23.39 -6.15 -24.02
CA TRP A 506 22.44 -5.13 -24.47
C TRP A 506 22.13 -4.17 -23.32
N ASN A 507 21.79 -2.93 -23.68
CA ASN A 507 21.38 -1.89 -22.75
C ASN A 507 19.86 -1.75 -22.71
N THR A 508 19.34 -1.34 -21.56
CA THR A 508 17.92 -1.06 -21.38
C THR A 508 17.74 0.36 -20.88
N VAL A 509 16.57 0.93 -21.17
CA VAL A 509 16.22 2.30 -20.79
C VAL A 509 14.87 2.29 -20.10
N TYR A 510 14.80 2.99 -18.98
CA TYR A 510 13.53 3.32 -18.33
C TYR A 510 13.19 4.79 -18.55
N LEU A 511 12.01 5.07 -19.10
CA LEU A 511 11.47 6.43 -19.20
C LEU A 511 10.31 6.56 -18.23
N LYS A 512 10.47 7.31 -17.14
CA LYS A 512 9.44 7.54 -16.13
C LYS A 512 8.36 8.53 -16.58
N VAL A 513 7.77 8.25 -17.74
CA VAL A 513 6.66 9.02 -18.34
C VAL A 513 5.56 8.05 -18.69
N VAL A 514 4.37 8.24 -18.13
CA VAL A 514 3.22 7.37 -18.42
C VAL A 514 2.78 7.58 -19.87
N GLN A 515 2.91 6.53 -20.69
CA GLN A 515 2.54 6.53 -22.10
C GLN A 515 1.46 5.49 -22.42
N ALA A 516 0.96 4.78 -21.42
CA ALA A 516 -0.19 3.89 -21.53
C ALA A 516 -0.83 3.71 -20.15
N ALA A 517 -2.13 3.48 -20.11
CA ALA A 517 -2.86 3.26 -18.88
C ALA A 517 -3.79 2.06 -19.00
N GLY A 518 -3.81 1.20 -17.98
CA GLY A 518 -4.63 0.00 -17.98
C GLY A 518 -5.51 -0.20 -16.77
N LEU A 519 -6.07 -1.40 -16.68
CA LEU A 519 -6.99 -1.81 -15.61
C LEU A 519 -6.25 -2.59 -14.53
N ALA A 520 -6.37 -2.15 -13.28
CA ALA A 520 -6.02 -2.92 -12.11
C ALA A 520 -6.95 -4.14 -11.93
N THR A 521 -6.52 -5.09 -11.11
CA THR A 521 -7.31 -6.28 -10.76
C THR A 521 -8.61 -5.93 -10.07
N GLU A 522 -9.72 -6.49 -10.53
CA GLU A 522 -11.05 -6.16 -10.02
C GLU A 522 -11.38 -6.80 -8.66
N SER A 523 -10.70 -7.86 -8.25
CA SER A 523 -10.91 -8.52 -6.95
C SER A 523 -9.59 -8.80 -6.25
N LEU A 524 -9.63 -8.91 -4.93
CA LEU A 524 -8.52 -9.31 -4.08
C LEU A 524 -8.02 -10.71 -4.45
N SER A 525 -8.93 -11.64 -4.75
CA SER A 525 -8.54 -12.98 -5.21
C SER A 525 -7.77 -12.94 -6.53
N GLY A 526 -8.20 -12.11 -7.49
CA GLY A 526 -7.47 -11.87 -8.74
C GLY A 526 -6.11 -11.22 -8.49
N HIS A 527 -6.05 -10.25 -7.58
CA HIS A 527 -4.81 -9.59 -7.16
C HIS A 527 -3.80 -10.57 -6.55
N VAL A 528 -4.24 -11.37 -5.59
CA VAL A 528 -3.44 -12.44 -4.96
C VAL A 528 -2.95 -13.43 -6.03
N GLY A 529 -3.84 -13.86 -6.94
CA GLY A 529 -3.49 -14.76 -8.03
C GLY A 529 -2.40 -14.22 -8.96
N GLN A 530 -2.42 -12.92 -9.27
CA GLN A 530 -1.35 -12.28 -10.02
C GLN A 530 -0.01 -12.28 -9.26
N ARG A 531 -0.02 -11.93 -7.97
CA ARG A 531 1.20 -11.87 -7.14
C ARG A 531 1.81 -13.26 -6.91
N ILE A 532 0.99 -14.30 -6.74
CA ILE A 532 1.44 -15.70 -6.70
C ILE A 532 2.23 -16.05 -7.96
N ARG A 533 1.72 -15.67 -9.14
CA ARG A 533 2.38 -15.97 -10.42
C ARG A 533 3.72 -15.25 -10.54
N TRP A 534 3.77 -13.97 -10.21
CA TRP A 534 5.00 -13.16 -10.25
C TRP A 534 6.04 -13.70 -9.28
N ALA A 535 5.63 -14.01 -8.04
CA ALA A 535 6.50 -14.60 -7.03
C ALA A 535 7.08 -15.94 -7.50
N ARG A 536 6.24 -16.81 -8.06
CA ARG A 536 6.66 -18.09 -8.64
C ARG A 536 7.66 -17.89 -9.78
N GLY A 537 7.36 -17.02 -10.74
CA GLY A 537 8.21 -16.78 -11.90
C GLY A 537 9.57 -16.22 -11.53
N MET A 538 9.61 -15.24 -10.62
CA MET A 538 10.87 -14.66 -10.14
C MET A 538 11.73 -15.68 -9.39
N ALA A 539 11.13 -16.54 -8.56
CA ALA A 539 11.84 -17.65 -7.92
C ALA A 539 12.37 -18.68 -8.94
N GLN A 540 11.59 -18.98 -10.00
CA GLN A 540 12.03 -19.85 -11.10
C GLN A 540 13.24 -19.25 -11.82
N ILE A 541 13.21 -17.96 -12.17
CA ILE A 541 14.35 -17.29 -12.83
C ILE A 541 15.57 -17.35 -11.93
N PHE A 542 15.45 -17.01 -10.65
CA PHE A 542 16.59 -17.03 -9.72
C PHE A 542 17.24 -18.42 -9.61
N ARG A 543 16.44 -19.48 -9.74
CA ARG A 543 16.90 -20.88 -9.70
C ARG A 543 17.50 -21.36 -11.03
N VAL A 544 16.87 -21.02 -12.16
CA VAL A 544 17.22 -21.54 -13.49
C VAL A 544 18.28 -20.68 -14.17
N ASP A 545 18.20 -19.36 -14.04
CA ASP A 545 19.14 -18.39 -14.60
C ASP A 545 19.65 -17.42 -13.51
N ASN A 546 20.43 -17.94 -12.57
CA ASN A 546 20.86 -17.22 -11.38
C ASN A 546 21.65 -15.93 -11.68
N PRO A 547 21.15 -14.74 -11.28
CA PRO A 547 21.80 -13.47 -11.60
C PRO A 547 23.09 -13.21 -10.82
N LEU A 548 23.28 -13.81 -9.63
CA LEU A 548 24.45 -13.56 -8.79
C LEU A 548 25.70 -14.28 -9.31
N PHE A 549 25.55 -15.52 -9.79
CA PHE A 549 26.69 -16.37 -10.17
C PHE A 549 26.84 -16.57 -11.68
N GLY A 550 25.80 -16.30 -12.49
CA GLY A 550 25.86 -16.46 -13.94
C GLY A 550 26.81 -15.46 -14.63
N ARG A 551 27.32 -15.79 -15.81
CA ARG A 551 28.22 -14.91 -16.61
C ARG A 551 27.45 -13.84 -17.39
N GLY A 552 28.12 -12.74 -17.75
CA GLY A 552 27.57 -11.72 -18.66
C GLY A 552 26.84 -10.54 -17.99
N LEU A 553 26.69 -10.52 -16.66
CA LEU A 553 26.12 -9.38 -15.93
C LEU A 553 27.20 -8.57 -15.19
N LYS A 554 27.05 -7.24 -15.21
CA LYS A 554 27.80 -6.28 -14.38
C LYS A 554 27.33 -6.34 -12.93
N PHE A 555 28.18 -5.90 -11.99
CA PHE A 555 27.87 -5.94 -10.55
C PHE A 555 26.52 -5.30 -10.19
N GLY A 556 26.24 -4.07 -10.66
CA GLY A 556 24.96 -3.40 -10.42
C GLY A 556 23.76 -4.19 -10.93
N GLN A 557 23.86 -4.75 -12.15
CA GLN A 557 22.83 -5.62 -12.72
C GLN A 557 22.59 -6.85 -11.85
N ARG A 558 23.65 -7.50 -11.35
CA ARG A 558 23.52 -8.67 -10.45
C ARG A 558 22.70 -8.33 -9.22
N ILE A 559 22.99 -7.20 -8.57
CA ILE A 559 22.28 -6.76 -7.36
C ILE A 559 20.84 -6.38 -7.68
N CYS A 560 20.57 -5.61 -8.74
CA CYS A 560 19.22 -5.23 -9.15
C CYS A 560 18.33 -6.45 -9.46
N TYR A 561 18.84 -7.40 -10.26
CA TYR A 561 18.12 -8.64 -10.57
C TYR A 561 17.94 -9.52 -9.34
N ALA A 562 18.98 -9.69 -8.52
CA ALA A 562 18.88 -10.45 -7.28
C ALA A 562 17.86 -9.83 -6.32
N ASN A 563 17.86 -8.50 -6.15
CA ASN A 563 16.89 -7.82 -5.30
C ASN A 563 15.46 -8.02 -5.80
N GLY A 564 15.22 -7.80 -7.10
CA GLY A 564 13.90 -7.98 -7.70
C GLY A 564 13.36 -9.40 -7.55
N MET A 565 14.23 -10.41 -7.66
CA MET A 565 13.83 -11.82 -7.51
C MET A 565 13.68 -12.24 -6.05
N LEU A 566 14.65 -11.90 -5.20
CA LEU A 566 14.66 -12.28 -3.80
C LEU A 566 13.55 -11.59 -3.02
N HIS A 567 13.14 -10.38 -3.40
CA HIS A 567 12.06 -9.63 -2.75
C HIS A 567 10.79 -10.49 -2.56
N PHE A 568 10.43 -11.34 -3.53
CA PHE A 568 9.23 -12.18 -3.46
C PHE A 568 9.26 -13.27 -2.39
N PHE A 569 10.43 -13.55 -1.79
CA PHE A 569 10.56 -14.50 -0.68
C PHE A 569 10.14 -13.92 0.67
N TYR A 570 9.65 -12.67 0.74
CA TYR A 570 9.23 -12.02 2.00
C TYR A 570 8.13 -12.79 2.75
N GLY A 571 7.39 -13.69 2.08
CA GLY A 571 6.31 -14.43 2.70
C GLY A 571 6.75 -15.25 3.91
N ILE A 572 7.91 -15.91 3.82
CA ILE A 572 8.48 -16.71 4.92
C ILE A 572 8.85 -15.84 6.14
N PRO A 573 9.73 -14.82 6.02
CA PRO A 573 10.10 -13.98 7.15
C PRO A 573 8.90 -13.22 7.73
N ARG A 574 7.94 -12.80 6.90
CA ARG A 574 6.72 -12.14 7.37
C ARG A 574 5.90 -13.05 8.28
N ILE A 575 5.74 -14.33 7.93
CA ILE A 575 5.06 -15.32 8.79
C ILE A 575 5.87 -15.54 10.08
N ILE A 576 7.20 -15.65 10.00
CA ILE A 576 8.07 -15.80 11.18
C ILE A 576 7.89 -14.62 12.14
N PHE A 577 7.91 -13.37 11.66
CA PHE A 577 7.72 -12.19 12.51
C PHE A 577 6.32 -12.11 13.15
N LEU A 578 5.29 -12.61 12.46
CA LEU A 578 3.93 -12.68 13.01
C LEU A 578 3.79 -13.76 14.11
N LEU A 579 4.67 -14.76 14.13
CA LEU A 579 4.66 -15.87 15.07
C LEU A 579 5.73 -15.74 16.18
N ALA A 580 6.79 -14.95 15.98
CA ALA A 580 7.91 -14.86 16.90
C ALA A 580 7.51 -14.51 18.35
N PRO A 581 6.61 -13.54 18.63
CA PRO A 581 6.22 -13.25 20.02
C PRO A 581 5.42 -14.38 20.69
N ILE A 582 4.78 -15.24 19.90
CA ILE A 582 3.95 -16.35 20.38
C ILE A 582 4.85 -17.39 21.08
N ALA A 583 6.06 -17.61 20.55
CA ALA A 583 7.06 -18.48 21.17
C ALA A 583 7.34 -18.07 22.62
N TYR A 584 7.56 -16.78 22.88
CA TYR A 584 7.73 -16.28 24.24
C TYR A 584 6.42 -16.33 25.03
N LEU A 585 5.32 -15.78 24.49
CA LEU A 585 4.09 -15.54 25.27
C LEU A 585 3.38 -16.82 25.71
N PHE A 586 3.38 -17.87 24.88
CA PHE A 586 2.77 -19.15 25.21
C PHE A 586 3.72 -20.15 25.84
N PHE A 587 4.93 -20.27 25.28
CA PHE A 587 5.83 -21.36 25.62
C PHE A 587 6.99 -20.92 26.51
N GLY A 588 7.11 -19.61 26.80
CA GLY A 588 8.19 -19.08 27.62
C GLY A 588 9.57 -19.12 26.95
N LEU A 589 9.63 -19.32 25.62
CA LEU A 589 10.91 -19.49 24.92
C LEU A 589 11.65 -18.15 24.77
N HIS A 590 12.87 -18.07 25.29
CA HIS A 590 13.73 -16.90 25.18
C HIS A 590 14.52 -16.89 23.87
N ILE A 591 13.85 -16.46 22.78
CA ILE A 591 14.40 -16.45 21.41
C ILE A 591 15.35 -15.26 21.12
N VAL A 592 15.49 -14.35 22.07
CA VAL A 592 16.47 -13.26 22.09
C VAL A 592 17.04 -13.17 23.49
N GLN A 593 18.30 -13.57 23.66
CA GLN A 593 18.95 -13.64 24.97
C GLN A 593 19.57 -12.29 25.32
N ALA A 594 18.72 -11.33 25.68
CA ALA A 594 19.11 -9.98 26.07
C ALA A 594 18.05 -9.29 26.92
N ALA A 595 18.47 -8.33 27.75
CA ALA A 595 17.55 -7.45 28.46
C ALA A 595 16.71 -6.62 27.47
N ALA A 596 15.42 -6.42 27.78
CA ALA A 596 14.50 -5.67 26.91
C ALA A 596 14.99 -4.26 26.57
N LEU A 597 15.68 -3.59 27.51
CA LEU A 597 16.28 -2.27 27.27
C LEU A 597 17.37 -2.33 26.19
N SER A 598 18.22 -3.37 26.20
CA SER A 598 19.24 -3.59 25.17
C SER A 598 18.58 -3.83 23.82
N ILE A 599 17.56 -4.70 23.76
CA ILE A 599 16.81 -4.96 22.52
C ILE A 599 16.27 -3.64 21.94
N CYS A 600 15.59 -2.85 22.76
CA CYS A 600 15.05 -1.54 22.35
C CYS A 600 16.14 -0.57 21.88
N ALA A 601 17.30 -0.55 22.54
CA ALA A 601 18.41 0.35 22.23
C ALA A 601 19.10 0.04 20.90
N TYR A 602 19.00 -1.19 20.38
CA TYR A 602 19.54 -1.54 19.05
C TYR A 602 18.44 -1.64 17.97
N VAL A 603 17.31 -2.27 18.27
CA VAL A 603 16.23 -2.52 17.28
C VAL A 603 15.52 -1.23 16.87
N LEU A 604 15.06 -0.42 17.83
CA LEU A 604 14.25 0.77 17.52
C LEU A 604 15.03 1.82 16.71
N PRO A 605 16.30 2.14 17.05
CA PRO A 605 17.10 3.06 16.26
C PRO A 605 17.36 2.54 14.85
N HIS A 606 17.67 1.25 14.68
CA HIS A 606 17.85 0.67 13.35
C HIS A 606 16.59 0.85 12.48
N ILE A 607 15.42 0.46 13.00
CA ILE A 607 14.14 0.62 12.31
C ILE A 607 13.86 2.10 12.01
N ALA A 608 14.15 3.01 12.95
CA ALA A 608 13.92 4.44 12.77
C ALA A 608 14.81 5.04 11.66
N HIS A 609 16.11 4.73 11.63
CA HIS A 609 16.99 5.21 10.55
C HIS A 609 16.55 4.65 9.20
N ALA A 610 16.22 3.36 9.12
CA ALA A 610 15.75 2.74 7.89
C ALA A 610 14.47 3.40 7.36
N ASN A 611 13.50 3.68 8.24
CA ASN A 611 12.28 4.40 7.89
C ASN A 611 12.53 5.86 7.50
N ILE A 612 13.44 6.57 8.16
CA ILE A 612 13.80 7.96 7.81
C ILE A 612 14.43 8.01 6.41
N ALA A 613 15.40 7.14 6.13
CA ALA A 613 16.07 7.04 4.84
C ALA A 613 15.06 6.67 3.74
N ASN A 614 14.25 5.63 3.97
CA ASN A 614 13.22 5.21 3.02
C ASN A 614 12.18 6.29 2.79
N SER A 615 11.65 6.94 3.82
CA SER A 615 10.69 8.04 3.67
C SER A 615 11.24 9.17 2.78
N ARG A 616 12.56 9.43 2.82
CA ARG A 616 13.20 10.41 1.94
C ARG A 616 13.37 9.92 0.50
N ILE A 617 13.71 8.65 0.29
CA ILE A 617 13.97 8.03 -1.02
C ILE A 617 12.64 7.73 -1.74
N GLN A 618 11.76 6.97 -1.08
CA GLN A 618 10.55 6.39 -1.67
C GLN A 618 9.24 6.99 -1.16
N GLY A 619 9.26 7.96 -0.23
CA GLY A 619 8.05 8.49 0.42
C GLY A 619 7.01 9.16 -0.50
N LYS A 620 7.37 9.46 -1.75
CA LYS A 620 6.41 9.87 -2.80
C LYS A 620 5.61 8.69 -3.37
N TYR A 621 6.22 7.51 -3.36
CA TYR A 621 5.74 6.31 -4.04
C TYR A 621 5.25 5.21 -3.08
N ARG A 622 5.68 5.25 -1.82
CA ARG A 622 5.25 4.32 -0.77
C ARG A 622 5.28 5.01 0.58
N HIS A 623 4.14 5.03 1.26
CA HIS A 623 4.05 5.52 2.64
C HIS A 623 4.58 4.49 3.63
N SER A 624 5.09 4.96 4.77
CA SER A 624 5.64 4.10 5.82
C SER A 624 4.58 3.14 6.37
N PHE A 625 5.00 1.94 6.83
CA PHE A 625 4.15 0.87 7.39
C PHE A 625 3.10 0.24 6.46
N TRP A 626 2.81 0.85 5.32
CA TRP A 626 1.88 0.27 4.34
C TRP A 626 2.40 -1.03 3.75
N SER A 627 3.71 -1.15 3.51
CA SER A 627 4.33 -2.39 3.04
C SER A 627 4.02 -3.57 3.96
N ASP A 628 3.95 -3.36 5.29
CA ASP A 628 3.62 -4.42 6.24
C ASP A 628 2.20 -4.96 6.02
N VAL A 629 1.24 -4.11 5.65
CA VAL A 629 -0.13 -4.52 5.35
C VAL A 629 -0.20 -5.31 4.05
N TYR A 630 0.44 -4.82 2.97
CA TYR A 630 0.49 -5.54 1.69
C TYR A 630 1.16 -6.91 1.84
N GLU A 631 2.31 -6.94 2.52
CA GLU A 631 3.04 -8.18 2.75
C GLU A 631 2.26 -9.15 3.65
N ALA A 632 1.58 -8.67 4.69
CA ALA A 632 0.79 -9.55 5.57
C ALA A 632 -0.38 -10.23 4.83
N VAL A 633 -1.05 -9.54 3.92
CA VAL A 633 -2.13 -10.12 3.09
C VAL A 633 -1.58 -11.22 2.16
N LEU A 634 -0.41 -10.99 1.59
CA LEU A 634 0.16 -11.84 0.54
C LEU A 634 1.11 -12.93 1.06
N ALA A 635 1.67 -12.80 2.26
CA ALA A 635 2.77 -13.62 2.77
C ALA A 635 2.48 -15.12 2.71
N TRP A 636 1.31 -15.54 3.20
CA TRP A 636 0.89 -16.94 3.16
C TRP A 636 0.80 -17.48 1.73
N TYR A 637 0.31 -16.66 0.81
CA TYR A 637 0.08 -17.04 -0.58
C TYR A 637 1.36 -17.13 -1.40
N VAL A 638 2.38 -16.33 -1.09
CA VAL A 638 3.65 -16.33 -1.83
C VAL A 638 4.69 -17.28 -1.23
N ALA A 639 4.63 -17.60 0.06
CA ALA A 639 5.63 -18.42 0.75
C ALA A 639 5.78 -19.83 0.13
N LEU A 640 4.68 -20.57 -0.03
CA LEU A 640 4.74 -21.91 -0.60
C LEU A 640 5.12 -21.92 -2.09
N PRO A 641 4.49 -21.12 -2.98
CA PRO A 641 4.85 -21.11 -4.40
C PRO A 641 6.29 -20.71 -4.69
N THR A 642 6.86 -19.76 -3.95
CA THR A 642 8.27 -19.37 -4.10
C THR A 642 9.21 -20.47 -3.65
N THR A 643 8.96 -21.07 -2.49
CA THR A 643 9.73 -22.21 -1.97
C THR A 643 9.72 -23.39 -2.95
N VAL A 644 8.55 -23.79 -3.42
CA VAL A 644 8.39 -24.91 -4.37
C VAL A 644 9.09 -24.60 -5.69
N ALA A 645 8.91 -23.40 -6.24
CA ALA A 645 9.58 -22.99 -7.48
C ALA A 645 11.11 -22.97 -7.36
N PHE A 646 11.62 -22.58 -6.19
CA PHE A 646 13.06 -22.57 -5.92
C PHE A 646 13.64 -23.98 -5.80
N ILE A 647 12.93 -24.92 -5.17
CA ILE A 647 13.37 -26.32 -5.04
C ILE A 647 13.17 -27.09 -6.35
N ASN A 648 11.97 -27.01 -6.93
CA ASN A 648 11.59 -27.68 -8.17
C ASN A 648 10.86 -26.72 -9.12
N PRO A 649 11.59 -26.04 -10.02
CA PRO A 649 11.03 -25.01 -10.90
C PRO A 649 10.04 -25.56 -11.93
N ARG A 650 10.03 -26.87 -12.20
CA ARG A 650 9.11 -27.50 -13.16
C ARG A 650 7.74 -27.84 -12.54
N TYR A 651 7.63 -27.79 -11.20
CA TYR A 651 6.43 -28.22 -10.50
C TYR A 651 5.40 -27.08 -10.38
N GLY A 652 4.15 -27.35 -10.78
CA GLY A 652 3.02 -26.44 -10.65
C GLY A 652 2.33 -26.12 -11.98
N LYS A 653 1.00 -26.23 -12.02
CA LYS A 653 0.19 -25.84 -13.18
C LYS A 653 -0.04 -24.34 -13.22
N PHE A 654 -0.23 -23.79 -14.41
CA PHE A 654 -0.60 -22.38 -14.63
C PHE A 654 -2.07 -22.34 -15.07
N ASN A 655 -2.91 -21.64 -14.32
CA ASN A 655 -4.25 -21.29 -14.77
C ASN A 655 -4.27 -19.80 -15.10
N VAL A 656 -4.88 -19.45 -16.23
CA VAL A 656 -5.10 -18.06 -16.62
C VAL A 656 -6.06 -17.44 -15.61
N THR A 657 -5.63 -16.38 -14.94
CA THR A 657 -6.51 -15.54 -14.11
C THR A 657 -7.51 -14.86 -15.03
N ALA A 658 -8.80 -15.02 -14.75
CA ALA A 658 -9.83 -14.25 -15.43
C ALA A 658 -9.58 -12.75 -15.20
N LYS A 659 -9.60 -11.97 -16.29
CA LYS A 659 -9.69 -10.51 -16.26
C LYS A 659 -11.12 -10.15 -16.68
N GLY A 660 -11.84 -9.40 -15.86
CA GLY A 660 -13.23 -9.02 -16.10
C GLY A 660 -14.24 -9.75 -15.21
N GLY A 661 -15.14 -8.97 -14.59
CA GLY A 661 -16.18 -9.44 -13.67
C GLY A 661 -16.74 -8.31 -12.81
N LEU A 662 -18.06 -8.28 -12.60
CA LEU A 662 -18.70 -7.24 -11.80
C LEU A 662 -18.95 -7.73 -10.37
N ILE A 663 -18.44 -7.01 -9.37
CA ILE A 663 -18.80 -7.26 -7.96
C ILE A 663 -20.16 -6.58 -7.70
N GLU A 664 -21.24 -7.32 -7.94
CA GLU A 664 -22.61 -6.80 -7.82
C GLU A 664 -23.03 -6.48 -6.38
N GLN A 665 -22.46 -7.17 -5.39
CA GLN A 665 -22.76 -7.01 -3.97
C GLN A 665 -21.48 -7.00 -3.15
N SER A 666 -21.43 -6.19 -2.09
CA SER A 666 -20.31 -6.22 -1.15
C SER A 666 -20.32 -7.53 -0.37
N PHE A 667 -19.17 -8.19 -0.26
CA PHE A 667 -19.04 -9.44 0.50
C PHE A 667 -17.67 -9.53 1.19
N PHE A 668 -17.60 -10.36 2.22
CA PHE A 668 -16.33 -10.68 2.87
C PHE A 668 -15.75 -11.95 2.24
N ASP A 669 -14.56 -11.87 1.63
CA ASP A 669 -13.93 -13.03 0.97
C ASP A 669 -13.33 -13.98 2.02
N TRP A 670 -14.14 -14.93 2.49
CA TRP A 670 -13.73 -15.91 3.49
C TRP A 670 -12.64 -16.86 2.99
N ASN A 671 -12.61 -17.17 1.68
CA ASN A 671 -11.65 -18.13 1.16
C ASN A 671 -10.25 -17.53 1.12
N ILE A 672 -10.13 -16.29 0.65
CA ILE A 672 -8.86 -15.56 0.64
C ILE A 672 -8.43 -15.13 2.04
N SER A 673 -9.36 -14.90 2.97
CA SER A 673 -9.00 -14.42 4.31
C SER A 673 -8.61 -15.46 5.36
N LYS A 674 -8.92 -16.74 5.13
CA LYS A 674 -8.62 -17.83 6.09
C LYS A 674 -7.20 -17.77 6.68
N PRO A 675 -6.10 -17.64 5.89
CA PRO A 675 -4.77 -17.78 6.46
C PRO A 675 -4.41 -16.67 7.44
N TYR A 676 -4.68 -15.41 7.09
CA TYR A 676 -4.41 -14.30 8.00
C TYR A 676 -5.45 -14.16 9.12
N LEU A 677 -6.65 -14.73 8.99
CA LEU A 677 -7.58 -14.93 10.11
C LEU A 677 -7.05 -15.95 11.13
N VAL A 678 -6.41 -17.03 10.68
CA VAL A 678 -5.73 -18.00 11.57
C VAL A 678 -4.57 -17.32 12.30
N LEU A 679 -3.71 -16.59 11.58
CA LEU A 679 -2.62 -15.81 12.19
C LEU A 679 -3.13 -14.75 13.17
N LEU A 680 -4.25 -14.10 12.84
CA LEU A 680 -4.93 -13.18 13.75
C LEU A 680 -5.39 -13.89 15.01
N GLY A 681 -6.04 -15.05 14.89
CA GLY A 681 -6.47 -15.86 16.04
C GLY A 681 -5.31 -16.20 16.97
N PHE A 682 -4.19 -16.66 16.42
CA PHE A 682 -2.97 -16.94 17.20
C PHE A 682 -2.43 -15.69 17.92
N ASN A 683 -2.37 -14.54 17.24
CA ASN A 683 -1.90 -13.30 17.86
C ASN A 683 -2.87 -12.77 18.93
N VAL A 684 -4.19 -12.92 18.74
CA VAL A 684 -5.18 -12.54 19.77
C VAL A 684 -5.00 -13.41 21.02
N LEU A 685 -4.87 -14.73 20.86
CA LEU A 685 -4.66 -15.62 21.98
C LEU A 685 -3.32 -15.34 22.68
N ALA A 686 -2.26 -15.03 21.92
CA ALA A 686 -0.96 -14.64 22.47
C ALA A 686 -1.04 -13.34 23.28
N PHE A 687 -1.78 -12.35 22.77
CA PHE A 687 -2.02 -11.10 23.49
C PHE A 687 -2.74 -11.35 24.82
N LEU A 688 -3.79 -12.16 24.82
CA LEU A 688 -4.52 -12.53 26.03
C LEU A 688 -3.63 -13.28 27.03
N ALA A 689 -2.82 -14.22 26.56
CA ALA A 689 -1.83 -14.91 27.40
C ALA A 689 -0.81 -13.93 28.01
N GLY A 690 -0.36 -12.94 27.24
CA GLY A 690 0.50 -11.86 27.72
C GLY A 690 -0.14 -11.01 28.81
N VAL A 691 -1.41 -10.66 28.66
CA VAL A 691 -2.18 -9.94 29.69
C VAL A 691 -2.30 -10.77 30.97
N LEU A 692 -2.58 -12.08 30.85
CA LEU A 692 -2.63 -12.97 32.02
C LEU A 692 -1.26 -13.07 32.70
N ARG A 693 -0.17 -13.23 31.94
CA ARG A 693 1.19 -13.26 32.47
C ARG A 693 1.61 -11.93 33.10
N TYR A 694 1.03 -10.80 32.71
CA TYR A 694 1.31 -9.53 33.36
C TYR A 694 0.84 -9.52 34.82
N PHE A 695 -0.29 -10.16 35.11
CA PHE A 695 -0.83 -10.23 36.47
C PHE A 695 -0.25 -11.39 37.31
N TYR A 696 0.04 -12.53 36.68
CA TYR A 696 0.42 -13.76 37.39
C TYR A 696 1.85 -14.24 37.12
N GLY A 697 2.57 -13.61 36.21
CA GLY A 697 3.91 -14.02 35.79
C GLY A 697 5.04 -13.49 36.69
N PRO A 698 6.27 -13.97 36.48
CA PRO A 698 7.43 -13.57 37.27
C PRO A 698 7.80 -12.10 37.03
N ALA A 699 8.02 -11.35 38.12
CA ALA A 699 8.34 -9.91 38.02
C ALA A 699 9.66 -9.61 37.27
N HIS A 700 10.63 -10.53 37.31
CA HIS A 700 11.94 -10.34 36.65
C HIS A 700 11.86 -10.42 35.12
N GLU A 701 10.81 -11.03 34.56
CA GLU A 701 10.57 -11.13 33.12
C GLU A 701 9.74 -9.97 32.55
N MET A 702 9.33 -9.02 33.40
CA MET A 702 8.34 -8.00 33.04
C MET A 702 8.77 -7.18 31.82
N GLY A 703 10.06 -6.87 31.67
CA GLY A 703 10.58 -6.16 30.50
C GLY A 703 10.38 -6.92 29.19
N ALA A 704 10.71 -8.22 29.17
CA ALA A 704 10.54 -9.07 28.00
C ALA A 704 9.05 -9.29 27.67
N LEU A 705 8.21 -9.41 28.70
CA LEU A 705 6.77 -9.49 28.54
C LEU A 705 6.19 -8.25 27.88
N ILE A 706 6.50 -7.06 28.38
CA ILE A 706 6.01 -5.78 27.83
C ILE A 706 6.46 -5.63 26.37
N PHE A 707 7.72 -5.98 26.06
CA PHE A 707 8.24 -5.92 24.69
C PHE A 707 7.43 -6.82 23.74
N ASN A 708 7.22 -8.09 24.10
CA ASN A 708 6.49 -9.04 23.26
C ASN A 708 5.00 -8.69 23.13
N VAL A 709 4.36 -8.21 24.21
CA VAL A 709 2.99 -7.70 24.14
C VAL A 709 2.89 -6.48 23.22
N GLY A 710 3.88 -5.59 23.27
CA GLY A 710 3.98 -4.46 22.33
C GLY A 710 4.07 -4.92 20.88
N TRP A 711 4.92 -5.91 20.59
CA TRP A 711 5.07 -6.46 19.24
C TRP A 711 3.81 -7.18 18.75
N VAL A 712 3.15 -7.99 19.58
CA VAL A 712 1.87 -8.60 19.24
C VAL A 712 0.80 -7.54 18.98
N THR A 713 0.79 -6.45 19.73
CA THR A 713 -0.15 -5.34 19.49
C THR A 713 0.07 -4.72 18.11
N PHE A 714 1.32 -4.57 17.68
CA PHE A 714 1.64 -4.13 16.32
C PHE A 714 1.20 -5.16 15.26
N ASN A 715 1.46 -6.46 15.48
CA ASN A 715 1.00 -7.54 14.59
C ASN A 715 -0.53 -7.54 14.45
N LEU A 716 -1.25 -7.35 15.54
CA LEU A 716 -2.71 -7.23 15.56
C LEU A 716 -3.16 -6.06 14.68
N ALA A 717 -2.55 -4.87 14.81
CA ALA A 717 -2.90 -3.73 13.96
C ALA A 717 -2.73 -4.02 12.47
N VAL A 718 -1.61 -4.64 12.07
CA VAL A 718 -1.33 -5.02 10.67
C VAL A 718 -2.34 -6.06 10.18
N LEU A 719 -2.61 -7.11 10.97
CA LEU A 719 -3.57 -8.16 10.61
C LEU A 719 -5.01 -7.64 10.57
N GLY A 720 -5.37 -6.68 11.44
CA GLY A 720 -6.64 -5.98 11.37
C GLY A 720 -6.79 -5.22 10.05
N ALA A 721 -5.74 -4.54 9.60
CA ALA A 721 -5.76 -3.83 8.31
C ALA A 721 -5.87 -4.83 7.14
N ALA A 722 -5.18 -5.97 7.21
CA ALA A 722 -5.31 -7.07 6.24
C ALA A 722 -6.75 -7.62 6.17
N VAL A 723 -7.44 -7.76 7.32
CA VAL A 723 -8.85 -8.15 7.38
C VAL A 723 -9.76 -7.09 6.76
N ALA A 724 -9.46 -5.80 6.93
CA ALA A 724 -10.22 -4.73 6.28
C ALA A 724 -10.16 -4.83 4.75
N VAL A 725 -8.99 -5.16 4.18
CA VAL A 725 -8.81 -5.36 2.73
C VAL A 725 -9.65 -6.52 2.20
N ALA A 726 -9.90 -7.55 3.01
CA ALA A 726 -10.68 -8.73 2.65
C ALA A 726 -12.19 -8.46 2.39
N THR A 727 -12.65 -7.26 2.72
CA THR A 727 -14.04 -6.86 2.52
C THR A 727 -14.18 -6.20 1.16
N GLU A 728 -14.70 -6.94 0.20
CA GLU A 728 -14.93 -6.44 -1.15
C GLU A 728 -16.08 -5.45 -1.16
N VAL A 729 -15.81 -4.27 -1.71
CA VAL A 729 -16.81 -3.20 -1.85
C VAL A 729 -17.51 -3.35 -3.19
N ARG A 730 -18.86 -3.27 -3.17
CA ARG A 730 -19.70 -3.29 -4.36
C ARG A 730 -19.22 -2.32 -5.43
N GLN A 731 -19.04 -2.83 -6.64
CA GLN A 731 -18.72 -2.04 -7.82
C GLN A 731 -19.98 -1.81 -8.66
N VAL A 732 -20.53 -0.60 -8.57
CA VAL A 732 -21.80 -0.25 -9.24
C VAL A 732 -21.62 -0.01 -10.75
N ARG A 733 -20.39 0.24 -11.22
CA ARG A 733 -20.12 0.71 -12.59
C ARG A 733 -19.28 -0.30 -13.37
N ARG A 734 -19.73 -0.63 -14.59
CA ARG A 734 -19.01 -1.47 -15.58
C ARG A 734 -17.78 -0.76 -16.14
N THR A 735 -17.91 0.52 -16.52
CA THR A 735 -16.80 1.31 -17.06
C THR A 735 -16.21 2.23 -15.98
N HIS A 736 -14.89 2.18 -15.84
CA HIS A 736 -14.17 3.05 -14.90
C HIS A 736 -14.18 4.49 -15.40
N ARG A 737 -14.45 5.44 -14.49
CA ARG A 737 -14.37 6.87 -14.79
C ARG A 737 -13.00 7.43 -14.44
N VAL A 738 -12.43 8.19 -15.37
CA VAL A 738 -11.18 8.92 -15.23
C VAL A 738 -11.52 10.37 -14.89
N SER A 739 -10.99 10.88 -13.78
CA SER A 739 -11.10 12.29 -13.43
C SER A 739 -10.04 13.08 -14.21
N MET A 740 -10.48 13.89 -15.16
CA MET A 740 -9.61 14.72 -15.98
C MET A 740 -10.36 15.97 -16.39
N ARG A 741 -9.68 17.11 -16.35
CA ARG A 741 -10.19 18.40 -16.80
C ARG A 741 -9.77 18.65 -18.25
N MET A 742 -10.68 18.41 -19.19
CA MET A 742 -10.49 18.66 -20.61
C MET A 742 -11.43 19.77 -21.07
N PRO A 743 -11.01 20.68 -21.98
CA PRO A 743 -11.93 21.56 -22.66
C PRO A 743 -12.99 20.77 -23.43
N ALA A 744 -14.24 21.18 -23.31
CA ALA A 744 -15.37 20.59 -24.02
C ALA A 744 -16.39 21.66 -24.43
N THR A 745 -17.08 21.45 -25.53
CA THR A 745 -18.15 22.33 -26.01
C THR A 745 -19.47 21.57 -25.95
N LEU A 746 -20.43 22.06 -25.16
CA LEU A 746 -21.77 21.50 -25.09
C LEU A 746 -22.67 22.22 -26.12
N TYR A 747 -23.23 21.46 -27.06
CA TYR A 747 -24.24 21.92 -28.01
C TYR A 747 -25.61 21.42 -27.59
N LEU A 748 -26.51 22.35 -27.30
CA LEU A 748 -27.87 22.08 -26.88
C LEU A 748 -28.84 22.02 -28.08
N PRO A 749 -29.99 21.33 -27.96
CA PRO A 749 -31.01 21.28 -29.01
C PRO A 749 -31.57 22.64 -29.44
N ASP A 750 -31.50 23.63 -28.55
CA ASP A 750 -31.95 25.00 -28.81
C ASP A 750 -30.93 25.85 -29.59
N GLY A 751 -29.84 25.23 -30.06
CA GLY A 751 -28.79 25.88 -30.84
C GLY A 751 -27.73 26.59 -30.00
N ARG A 752 -27.86 26.62 -28.67
CA ARG A 752 -26.83 27.23 -27.81
C ARG A 752 -25.60 26.33 -27.72
N ALA A 753 -24.43 26.96 -27.85
CA ALA A 753 -23.14 26.34 -27.57
C ALA A 753 -22.54 26.92 -26.29
N MET A 754 -21.97 26.06 -25.44
CA MET A 754 -21.38 26.47 -24.18
C MET A 754 -20.02 25.82 -24.00
N ALA A 755 -18.99 26.66 -23.89
CA ALA A 755 -17.66 26.22 -23.49
C ALA A 755 -17.67 25.80 -22.02
N CYS A 756 -17.14 24.61 -21.75
CA CYS A 756 -17.11 24.02 -20.43
C CYS A 756 -15.90 23.11 -20.28
N TYR A 757 -15.79 22.44 -19.14
CA TYR A 757 -14.73 21.47 -18.89
C TYR A 757 -15.32 20.13 -18.50
N THR A 758 -14.66 19.04 -18.86
CA THR A 758 -14.96 17.74 -18.24
C THR A 758 -14.54 17.75 -16.77
N ARG A 759 -15.28 17.04 -15.94
CA ARG A 759 -14.92 16.68 -14.57
C ARG A 759 -14.40 15.24 -14.52
N ASP A 760 -15.09 14.35 -15.21
CA ASP A 760 -14.74 12.95 -15.36
C ASP A 760 -15.33 12.37 -16.67
N PHE A 761 -14.74 11.29 -17.19
CA PHE A 761 -15.23 10.59 -18.38
C PHE A 761 -15.03 9.07 -18.26
N SER A 762 -15.81 8.28 -18.99
CA SER A 762 -15.58 6.85 -19.26
C SER A 762 -16.07 6.50 -20.66
N GLY A 763 -15.88 5.25 -21.10
CA GLY A 763 -16.48 4.78 -22.36
C GLY A 763 -18.02 4.84 -22.39
N GLY A 764 -18.70 4.97 -21.24
CA GLY A 764 -20.17 5.05 -21.19
C GLY A 764 -20.74 6.46 -21.09
N GLY A 765 -19.94 7.48 -20.78
CA GLY A 765 -20.42 8.85 -20.64
C GLY A 765 -19.43 9.77 -19.93
N LEU A 766 -19.82 11.02 -19.73
CA LEU A 766 -18.95 12.03 -19.12
C LEU A 766 -19.73 12.93 -18.16
N ALA A 767 -19.01 13.59 -17.25
CA ALA A 767 -19.53 14.66 -16.43
C ALA A 767 -18.87 15.97 -16.86
N LEU A 768 -19.66 17.01 -17.06
CA LEU A 768 -19.20 18.36 -17.37
C LEU A 768 -19.34 19.26 -16.15
N GLN A 769 -18.37 20.15 -15.99
CA GLN A 769 -18.42 21.32 -15.12
C GLN A 769 -18.81 22.51 -15.98
N LEU A 770 -20.04 22.99 -15.80
CA LEU A 770 -20.58 24.14 -16.50
C LEU A 770 -20.14 25.45 -15.84
N PRO A 771 -19.93 26.53 -16.63
CA PRO A 771 -19.64 27.85 -16.07
C PRO A 771 -20.83 28.43 -15.31
N VAL A 772 -22.05 28.11 -15.74
CA VAL A 772 -23.32 28.59 -15.16
C VAL A 772 -24.25 27.40 -14.97
N PRO A 773 -25.02 27.32 -13.86
CA PRO A 773 -26.04 26.29 -13.68
C PRO A 773 -27.06 26.33 -14.82
N LEU A 774 -27.37 25.17 -15.41
CA LEU A 774 -28.37 25.06 -16.47
C LEU A 774 -29.45 24.06 -16.07
N ALA A 775 -30.72 24.46 -16.16
CA ALA A 775 -31.85 23.58 -15.88
C ALA A 775 -32.18 22.73 -17.12
N LEU A 776 -31.49 21.60 -17.29
CA LEU A 776 -31.82 20.60 -18.31
C LEU A 776 -32.70 19.51 -17.70
N ARG A 777 -33.68 19.04 -18.50
CA ARG A 777 -34.47 17.86 -18.13
C ARG A 777 -33.62 16.60 -18.32
N GLU A 778 -33.79 15.63 -17.44
CA GLU A 778 -33.23 14.29 -17.67
C GLU A 778 -33.83 13.69 -18.94
N GLY A 779 -33.00 13.03 -19.74
CA GLY A 779 -33.39 12.48 -21.04
C GLY A 779 -33.19 13.43 -22.22
N THR A 780 -32.91 14.72 -22.01
CA THR A 780 -32.60 15.64 -23.12
C THR A 780 -31.37 15.15 -23.90
N GLU A 781 -31.50 15.08 -25.22
CA GLU A 781 -30.39 14.76 -26.11
C GLU A 781 -29.58 16.02 -26.42
N ALA A 782 -28.28 15.88 -26.55
CA ALA A 782 -27.35 16.98 -26.82
C ALA A 782 -26.13 16.44 -27.56
N GLN A 783 -25.24 17.33 -27.98
CA GLN A 783 -23.91 16.92 -28.45
C GLN A 783 -22.83 17.53 -27.56
N VAL A 784 -21.80 16.76 -27.27
CA VAL A 784 -20.59 17.27 -26.62
C VAL A 784 -19.44 17.10 -27.59
N ALA A 785 -18.78 18.20 -27.92
CA ALA A 785 -17.57 18.16 -28.69
C ALA A 785 -16.34 18.18 -27.77
N LEU A 786 -15.39 17.31 -28.09
CA LEU A 786 -14.08 17.22 -27.45
C LEU A 786 -13.01 17.59 -28.47
N ALA A 787 -11.97 18.29 -28.00
CA ALA A 787 -10.86 18.72 -28.84
C ALA A 787 -9.62 17.86 -28.62
N ARG A 788 -8.94 17.46 -29.71
CA ARG A 788 -7.63 16.80 -29.74
C ARG A 788 -6.73 17.61 -30.68
N GLY A 789 -5.83 18.41 -30.12
CA GLY A 789 -5.02 19.34 -30.91
C GLY A 789 -5.89 20.34 -31.66
N ALA A 790 -5.73 20.44 -32.98
CA ALA A 790 -6.53 21.32 -33.84
C ALA A 790 -7.86 20.68 -34.32
N THR A 791 -8.10 19.40 -33.99
CA THR A 791 -9.33 18.70 -34.40
C THR A 791 -10.35 18.70 -33.26
N GLU A 792 -11.61 18.92 -33.59
CA GLU A 792 -12.75 18.82 -32.68
C GLU A 792 -13.74 17.79 -33.23
N TYR A 793 -14.33 16.97 -32.36
CA TYR A 793 -15.29 15.96 -32.76
C TYR A 793 -16.47 15.92 -31.81
N GLY A 794 -17.70 15.94 -32.36
CA GLY A 794 -18.96 15.92 -31.64
C GLY A 794 -19.46 14.50 -31.33
N PHE A 795 -19.82 14.26 -30.08
CA PHE A 795 -20.39 13.00 -29.62
C PHE A 795 -21.85 13.18 -29.20
N PRO A 796 -22.77 12.33 -29.70
CA PRO A 796 -24.16 12.36 -29.28
C PRO A 796 -24.29 11.86 -27.83
N VAL A 797 -24.97 12.64 -26.99
CA VAL A 797 -25.14 12.36 -25.56
C VAL A 797 -26.58 12.55 -25.11
N ARG A 798 -26.92 11.92 -23.99
CA ARG A 798 -28.18 12.09 -23.27
C ARG A 798 -27.93 12.56 -21.84
N VAL A 799 -28.70 13.54 -21.38
CA VAL A 799 -28.66 14.03 -20.00
C VAL A 799 -29.18 12.98 -19.04
N VAL A 800 -28.35 12.61 -18.06
CA VAL A 800 -28.69 11.65 -16.99
C VAL A 800 -29.04 12.36 -15.69
N GLY A 801 -28.52 13.58 -15.48
CA GLY A 801 -28.85 14.37 -14.30
C GLY A 801 -28.05 15.66 -14.23
N VAL A 802 -28.54 16.59 -13.41
CA VAL A 802 -27.89 17.89 -13.14
C VAL A 802 -27.77 18.09 -11.64
N ARG A 803 -26.61 18.53 -11.15
CA ARG A 803 -26.40 18.91 -9.74
C ARG A 803 -25.59 20.20 -9.67
N GLY A 804 -26.26 21.32 -9.46
CA GLY A 804 -25.63 22.64 -9.45
C GLY A 804 -24.99 22.94 -10.81
N GLN A 805 -23.66 23.10 -10.83
CA GLN A 805 -22.88 23.30 -12.06
C GLN A 805 -22.37 21.99 -12.70
N ALA A 806 -22.64 20.83 -12.10
CA ALA A 806 -22.24 19.54 -12.65
C ALA A 806 -23.36 18.94 -13.51
N LEU A 807 -23.07 18.67 -14.77
CA LEU A 807 -23.96 18.00 -15.72
C LEU A 807 -23.47 16.58 -15.99
N PHE A 808 -24.32 15.58 -15.82
CA PHE A 808 -24.01 14.17 -16.04
C PHE A 808 -24.63 13.69 -17.33
N LEU A 809 -23.80 13.11 -18.19
CA LEU A 809 -24.16 12.69 -19.55
C LEU A 809 -23.81 11.22 -19.77
N SER A 810 -24.63 10.54 -20.58
CA SER A 810 -24.37 9.21 -21.13
C SER A 810 -24.18 9.33 -22.63
N PHE A 811 -23.26 8.55 -23.22
CA PHE A 811 -23.18 8.44 -24.67
C PHE A 811 -24.41 7.70 -25.22
N MET A 812 -24.91 8.17 -26.36
CA MET A 812 -25.85 7.40 -27.17
C MET A 812 -25.10 6.28 -27.92
N PRO A 813 -25.77 5.29 -28.51
CA PRO A 813 -25.11 4.27 -29.33
C PRO A 813 -24.20 4.92 -30.38
N LEU A 814 -22.90 4.64 -30.29
CA LEU A 814 -21.88 5.22 -31.16
C LEU A 814 -21.62 4.30 -32.35
N THR A 815 -21.39 4.90 -33.51
CA THR A 815 -20.82 4.19 -34.67
C THR A 815 -19.37 3.78 -34.39
N VAL A 816 -18.83 2.82 -35.17
CA VAL A 816 -17.43 2.36 -35.05
C VAL A 816 -16.44 3.53 -35.12
N ALA A 817 -16.64 4.46 -36.04
CA ALA A 817 -15.79 5.65 -36.20
C ALA A 817 -15.89 6.59 -34.98
N GLN A 818 -17.10 6.82 -34.46
CA GLN A 818 -17.31 7.62 -33.25
C GLN A 818 -16.68 6.97 -32.02
N ASP A 819 -16.80 5.66 -31.85
CA ASP A 819 -16.20 4.93 -30.72
C ASP A 819 -14.66 5.01 -30.77
N LYS A 820 -14.07 4.84 -31.96
CA LYS A 820 -12.64 5.04 -32.20
C LYS A 820 -12.19 6.46 -31.86
N HIS A 821 -12.93 7.48 -32.31
CA HIS A 821 -12.65 8.87 -31.95
C HIS A 821 -12.80 9.13 -30.45
N LEU A 822 -13.82 8.56 -29.79
CA LEU A 822 -14.01 8.73 -28.35
C LEU A 822 -12.76 8.29 -27.59
N VAL A 823 -12.25 7.09 -27.88
CA VAL A 823 -11.04 6.57 -27.25
C VAL A 823 -9.84 7.48 -27.52
N GLN A 824 -9.64 7.89 -28.77
CA GLN A 824 -8.50 8.72 -29.16
C GLN A 824 -8.53 10.15 -28.60
N PHE A 825 -9.72 10.74 -28.45
CA PHE A 825 -9.92 12.08 -27.91
C PHE A 825 -9.96 12.12 -26.38
N THR A 826 -10.00 10.95 -25.72
CA THR A 826 -10.01 10.83 -24.26
C THR A 826 -8.78 10.09 -23.75
N PHE A 827 -8.80 8.75 -23.73
CA PHE A 827 -7.72 7.90 -23.20
C PHE A 827 -6.43 8.00 -24.02
N GLY A 828 -6.53 8.18 -25.35
CA GLY A 828 -5.40 8.20 -26.28
C GLY A 828 -4.65 9.54 -26.40
N ARG A 829 -5.04 10.57 -25.63
CA ARG A 829 -4.38 11.88 -25.71
C ARG A 829 -2.96 11.83 -25.12
N ALA A 830 -2.03 12.58 -25.71
CA ALA A 830 -0.64 12.65 -25.22
C ALA A 830 -0.52 13.23 -23.80
N ASP A 831 -1.47 14.07 -23.37
CA ASP A 831 -1.52 14.70 -22.06
C ASP A 831 -2.44 13.97 -21.06
N ALA A 832 -3.10 12.87 -21.45
CA ALA A 832 -4.11 12.18 -20.64
C ALA A 832 -3.60 11.79 -19.24
N TRP A 833 -2.31 11.44 -19.15
CA TRP A 833 -1.69 10.90 -17.94
C TRP A 833 -0.52 11.72 -17.43
N ARG A 834 -0.37 12.97 -17.89
CA ARG A 834 0.76 13.83 -17.48
C ARG A 834 0.77 14.11 -15.97
N ASP A 835 -0.41 14.28 -15.39
CA ASP A 835 -0.57 14.65 -13.97
C ASP A 835 -0.53 13.47 -13.00
N TRP A 836 -0.11 12.28 -13.45
CA TRP A 836 -0.10 11.07 -12.60
C TRP A 836 0.80 11.20 -11.35
N ASP A 837 1.81 12.08 -11.41
CA ASP A 837 2.79 12.39 -10.34
C ASP A 837 2.53 13.75 -9.67
N VAL A 838 1.55 14.54 -10.12
CA VAL A 838 1.54 16.00 -9.88
C VAL A 838 1.23 16.42 -8.45
N GLU A 839 0.42 15.74 -7.65
CA GLU A 839 0.27 16.15 -6.24
C GLU A 839 -0.47 15.10 -5.39
N ARG A 840 0.29 14.32 -4.61
CA ARG A 840 -0.25 13.52 -3.50
C ARG A 840 0.68 13.64 -2.30
N THR A 841 0.10 13.65 -1.10
CA THR A 841 0.78 14.00 0.15
C THR A 841 2.06 13.18 0.34
N ARG A 842 3.18 13.87 0.58
CA ARG A 842 4.46 13.23 0.96
C ARG A 842 4.25 12.36 2.20
N ASP A 843 4.99 11.26 2.27
CA ASP A 843 4.99 10.37 3.43
C ASP A 843 5.36 11.12 4.72
N GLU A 844 4.56 10.88 5.75
CA GLU A 844 4.80 11.31 7.12
C GLU A 844 4.77 10.05 8.00
N PRO A 845 5.92 9.47 8.41
CA PRO A 845 5.95 8.14 9.02
C PRO A 845 5.04 7.96 10.23
N ILE A 846 4.97 8.97 11.11
CA ILE A 846 4.11 8.94 12.30
C ILE A 846 2.62 8.98 11.91
N LYS A 847 2.27 9.82 10.94
CA LYS A 847 0.91 9.88 10.40
C LYS A 847 0.51 8.55 9.78
N ALA A 848 1.39 7.97 8.95
CA ALA A 848 1.15 6.69 8.29
C ALA A 848 0.97 5.55 9.30
N LEU A 849 1.74 5.53 10.41
CA LEU A 849 1.54 4.59 11.51
C LEU A 849 0.13 4.70 12.11
N PHE A 850 -0.33 5.93 12.39
CA PHE A 850 -1.66 6.14 12.94
C PHE A 850 -2.78 5.82 11.95
N GLU A 851 -2.59 6.08 10.67
CA GLU A 851 -3.51 5.66 9.61
C GLU A 851 -3.61 4.13 9.54
N MET A 852 -2.48 3.42 9.59
CA MET A 852 -2.41 1.96 9.68
C MET A 852 -3.17 1.43 10.90
N LEU A 853 -2.92 1.99 12.09
CA LEU A 853 -3.61 1.61 13.33
C LEU A 853 -5.13 1.82 13.22
N ALA A 854 -5.57 2.95 12.67
CA ALA A 854 -6.99 3.26 12.48
C ALA A 854 -7.67 2.27 11.52
N MET A 855 -6.99 1.86 10.45
CA MET A 855 -7.50 0.83 9.55
C MET A 855 -7.53 -0.55 10.20
N GLY A 856 -6.55 -0.87 11.05
CA GLY A 856 -6.56 -2.06 11.89
C GLY A 856 -7.85 -2.20 12.68
N LEU A 857 -8.21 -1.13 13.41
CA LEU A 857 -9.47 -1.06 14.16
C LEU A 857 -10.71 -1.18 13.27
N ARG A 858 -10.71 -0.53 12.11
CA ARG A 858 -11.82 -0.63 11.13
C ARG A 858 -12.01 -2.06 10.65
N GLY A 859 -10.92 -2.79 10.39
CA GLY A 859 -11.00 -4.20 10.00
C GLY A 859 -11.68 -5.08 11.04
N TYR A 860 -11.37 -4.86 12.31
CA TYR A 860 -12.06 -5.55 13.41
C TYR A 860 -13.55 -5.20 13.51
N GLN A 861 -13.90 -3.93 13.32
CA GLN A 861 -15.31 -3.51 13.29
C GLN A 861 -16.07 -4.21 12.15
N VAL A 862 -15.48 -4.28 10.96
CA VAL A 862 -16.10 -4.94 9.80
C VAL A 862 -16.26 -6.44 10.04
N LEU A 863 -15.23 -7.11 10.56
CA LEU A 863 -15.29 -8.52 10.91
C LEU A 863 -16.36 -8.80 11.97
N ALA A 864 -16.42 -7.99 13.04
CA ALA A 864 -17.42 -8.13 14.09
C ALA A 864 -18.84 -7.93 13.55
N ASN A 865 -19.07 -6.88 12.74
CA ASN A 865 -20.36 -6.62 12.11
C ASN A 865 -20.81 -7.79 11.22
N TYR A 866 -19.89 -8.37 10.45
CA TYR A 866 -20.16 -9.52 9.60
C TYR A 866 -20.52 -10.78 10.40
N LEU A 867 -19.73 -11.11 11.43
CA LEU A 867 -19.98 -12.27 12.29
C LEU A 867 -21.31 -12.13 13.05
N LEU A 868 -21.59 -10.96 13.62
CA LEU A 868 -22.85 -10.67 14.29
C LEU A 868 -24.04 -10.76 13.32
N GLY A 869 -23.91 -10.24 12.10
CA GLY A 869 -24.92 -10.36 11.06
C GLY A 869 -25.26 -11.82 10.76
N LYS A 870 -24.25 -12.67 10.54
CA LYS A 870 -24.45 -14.12 10.32
C LYS A 870 -25.09 -14.83 11.51
N LEU A 871 -24.71 -14.48 12.73
CA LEU A 871 -25.31 -15.04 13.94
C LEU A 871 -26.80 -14.68 14.02
N VAL A 872 -27.15 -13.42 13.78
CA VAL A 872 -28.54 -12.95 13.75
C VAL A 872 -29.34 -13.69 12.68
N THR A 873 -28.83 -13.82 11.45
CA THR A 873 -29.53 -14.56 10.37
C THR A 873 -29.73 -16.03 10.74
N ARG A 874 -28.69 -16.72 11.20
CA ARG A 874 -28.82 -18.13 11.64
C ARG A 874 -29.81 -18.31 12.78
N TRP A 875 -29.87 -17.35 13.70
CA TRP A 875 -30.81 -17.40 14.82
C TRP A 875 -32.24 -17.10 14.37
N GLN A 876 -32.43 -16.17 13.43
CA GLN A 876 -33.72 -15.89 12.79
C GLN A 876 -34.21 -17.10 11.97
N ASP A 877 -33.34 -17.78 11.24
CA ASP A 877 -33.68 -18.98 10.47
C ASP A 877 -34.08 -20.13 11.41
N ARG A 878 -33.36 -20.33 12.51
CA ARG A 878 -33.73 -21.30 13.56
C ARG A 878 -35.05 -20.97 14.25
N LEU A 879 -35.34 -19.69 14.46
CA LEU A 879 -36.63 -19.26 15.01
C LEU A 879 -37.78 -19.43 14.01
N ARG A 880 -37.52 -19.21 12.71
CA ARG A 880 -38.50 -19.49 11.65
C ARG A 880 -38.80 -20.97 11.55
N SER A 881 -37.77 -21.84 11.59
CA SER A 881 -37.98 -23.28 11.61
C SER A 881 -38.71 -23.74 12.89
N ALA A 882 -38.38 -23.16 14.05
CA ALA A 882 -39.03 -23.48 15.33
C ALA A 882 -40.44 -22.89 15.49
N ARG A 883 -40.87 -21.96 14.62
CA ARG A 883 -42.25 -21.46 14.53
C ARG A 883 -43.09 -22.24 13.51
N GLN A 884 -42.45 -23.02 12.64
CA GLN A 884 -43.10 -23.87 11.64
C GLN A 884 -43.30 -25.30 12.14
N THR A 885 -42.51 -25.73 13.13
CA THR A 885 -42.74 -26.92 13.98
C THR A 885 -43.54 -26.54 15.21
#